data_AF-A0A2H1G6V2-F1
#
_entry.id   AF-A0A2H1G6V2-F1
#
_cell.length_a   1.000
_cell.length_b   1.000
_cell.length_c   1.000
_cell.angle_alpha   90.00
_cell.angle_beta   90.00
_cell.angle_gamma   90.00
#
_symmetry.space_group_name_H-M   'P 1'
#
loop_
_entity.id
_entity.type
_entity.pdbx_description
1 polymer ?
#
loop_
_entity_poly.entity_id
_entity_poly.type
_entity_poly.pdbx_seq_one_letter_code
_entity_poly.pdbx_strand_id
1 'polypeptide(L)'
;MDISLQDSDALMKKYFQSLLNQPLFQDHAMPREGSDTPQGSGQWSGNDPSRWTDANAAMYTNYVARVRGLFACEKRPADESGPSVDATNKCVRCHNRQRACTYEWMDKIKNGDASKPRVKRARKGSAVGGDDRRYSQVSPASDADASSRAASKSSVVEHERQSPQLYGNTPSSYSTTDQDLIDERWLESIYSRVWETIFGNWMCRYSCPFVFGDESISESFVSISALCAQLDKWMTEEPDTAAHRTYTGNIELSSDSRIRESLELVIKAYAARWLPLVCTSGASVAAAHSLARRYWREARADMLKVQNRTSYRSVLTLYLFGLTPIPVGISDEEEHDGLSGPVCVQSALQQVYMLRVRQKSLQFSGAKVSPVVTKAFALRPDEVHTNSFINAENIAHWAALTFDTSASLTLSSRPVLWSGLFGYERDRCWSLVKSCTDHFHSMVQKDWHTDGLEISESKANMVIAAASAFKLLMWKLSAVFREALRDGHEDATVNKVCEAVIDAVDQFNRTYRDLLNSCQRRIHFLSQETKLRWYVLMLHYHLSVLLVTDAVETPQWQYLLPRLLPARTEAESSLLTALAFGLETTYAIALNDEVGQLGTNSSAERLTVPLLVIDPYPHHVLAAVELMRRAIDRDVAAGTLTADSHRSILSTLHRAVQSLPESSKSVQAAKKEALGQKNHNAPTR
;
A
#
# COMPACT_ATOMS: atom_id res chain seq x y z
N MET A 1 7.82 27.54 42.50
CA MET A 1 6.60 27.20 43.26
C MET A 1 6.52 25.70 43.24
N ASP A 2 7.06 25.08 44.28
CA ASP A 2 7.29 23.64 44.28
C ASP A 2 6.01 22.92 44.72
N ILE A 3 5.52 22.03 43.86
CA ILE A 3 4.41 21.11 44.16
C ILE A 3 5.04 19.79 44.59
N SER A 4 4.53 19.21 45.68
CA SER A 4 5.14 18.03 46.30
C SER A 4 4.94 16.78 45.43
N LEU A 5 5.91 15.86 45.46
CA LEU A 5 5.78 14.52 44.87
C LEU A 5 4.59 13.71 45.43
N GLN A 6 4.02 14.12 46.56
CA GLN A 6 2.79 13.54 47.11
C GLN A 6 1.53 13.96 46.33
N ASP A 7 1.50 15.15 45.71
CA ASP A 7 0.36 15.62 44.92
C ASP A 7 0.22 14.86 43.60
N SER A 8 1.34 14.46 42.98
CA SER A 8 1.33 13.62 41.76
C SER A 8 0.70 12.25 42.00
N ASP A 9 0.92 11.65 43.17
CA ASP A 9 0.31 10.36 43.54
C ASP A 9 -1.18 10.52 43.89
N ALA A 10 -1.57 11.65 44.51
CA ALA A 10 -2.97 11.99 44.72
C ALA A 10 -3.73 12.26 43.40
N LEU A 11 -3.08 12.89 42.42
CA LEU A 11 -3.61 13.08 41.06
C LEU A 11 -3.74 11.75 40.30
N MET A 12 -2.72 10.89 40.33
CA MET A 12 -2.78 9.54 39.77
C MET A 12 -3.93 8.72 40.39
N LYS A 13 -4.09 8.76 41.71
CA LYS A 13 -5.19 8.05 42.40
C LYS A 13 -6.57 8.61 42.01
N LYS A 14 -6.74 9.94 41.92
CA LYS A 14 -7.99 10.53 41.39
C LYS A 14 -8.26 10.12 39.94
N TYR A 15 -7.24 10.05 39.08
CA TYR A 15 -7.37 9.62 37.68
C TYR A 15 -7.81 8.15 37.57
N PHE A 16 -7.20 7.24 38.34
CA PHE A 16 -7.64 5.84 38.42
C PHE A 16 -9.04 5.68 39.04
N GLN A 17 -9.39 6.48 40.07
CA GLN A 17 -10.75 6.49 40.63
C GLN A 17 -11.78 6.95 39.59
N SER A 18 -11.43 7.91 38.72
CA SER A 18 -12.27 8.40 37.63
C SER A 18 -12.46 7.37 36.50
N LEU A 19 -11.46 6.50 36.27
CA LEU A 19 -11.58 5.38 35.32
C LEU A 19 -12.45 4.25 35.87
N LEU A 20 -12.37 3.98 37.18
CA LEU A 20 -13.18 2.96 37.85
C LEU A 20 -14.66 3.35 38.03
N ASN A 21 -14.97 4.64 38.01
CA ASN A 21 -16.34 5.16 38.15
C ASN A 21 -17.10 5.31 36.80
N GLN A 22 -16.57 4.80 35.68
CA GLN A 22 -17.31 4.77 34.41
C GLN A 22 -18.37 3.63 34.41
N PRO A 23 -19.59 3.86 33.91
CA PRO A 23 -20.73 2.95 34.09
C PRO A 23 -20.70 1.74 33.16
N LEU A 24 -19.75 0.84 33.38
CA LEU A 24 -19.67 -0.49 32.75
C LEU A 24 -19.37 -1.64 33.73
N PHE A 25 -19.13 -1.34 35.02
CA PHE A 25 -18.87 -2.33 36.07
C PHE A 25 -19.62 -2.00 37.37
N GLN A 26 -20.93 -2.26 37.37
CA GLN A 26 -21.68 -2.50 38.61
C GLN A 26 -22.48 -3.78 38.47
N ASP A 27 -21.89 -4.90 38.91
CA ASP A 27 -22.66 -5.90 39.64
C ASP A 27 -21.77 -6.79 40.53
N HIS A 28 -22.38 -7.36 41.57
CA HIS A 28 -21.78 -8.21 42.62
C HIS A 28 -20.68 -7.59 43.51
N ALA A 29 -20.95 -7.55 44.81
CA ALA A 29 -20.03 -7.06 45.84
C ALA A 29 -19.42 -8.20 46.68
N MET A 30 -18.24 -7.94 47.25
CA MET A 30 -17.73 -8.31 48.59
C MET A 30 -18.17 -9.64 49.24
N PRO A 31 -17.21 -10.40 49.80
CA PRO A 31 -16.74 -10.05 51.16
C PRO A 31 -15.23 -9.87 51.31
N ARG A 32 -14.86 -9.24 52.44
CA ARG A 32 -13.48 -9.02 52.92
C ARG A 32 -12.96 -10.27 53.65
N GLU A 33 -11.65 -10.51 53.59
CA GLU A 33 -10.87 -11.04 54.73
C GLU A 33 -9.35 -10.93 54.47
N GLY A 34 -8.54 -11.13 55.51
CA GLY A 34 -7.08 -11.33 55.41
C GLY A 34 -6.21 -10.06 55.48
N SER A 35 -5.51 -9.88 56.60
CA SER A 35 -4.27 -9.12 56.65
C SER A 35 -3.09 -9.99 56.19
N ASP A 36 -2.01 -9.37 55.69
CA ASP A 36 -0.69 -9.43 56.35
C ASP A 36 0.41 -8.81 55.47
N THR A 37 1.28 -8.02 56.11
CA THR A 37 2.52 -7.50 55.51
C THR A 37 3.73 -8.09 56.21
N PRO A 38 4.74 -8.58 55.47
CA PRO A 38 6.12 -8.56 55.92
C PRO A 38 6.92 -7.47 55.20
N GLN A 39 7.82 -6.82 55.93
CA GLN A 39 8.75 -5.83 55.38
C GLN A 39 9.90 -6.51 54.62
N GLY A 40 10.39 -5.87 53.55
CA GLY A 40 11.56 -6.31 52.78
C GLY A 40 12.42 -5.12 52.38
N SER A 41 13.27 -4.63 53.29
CA SER A 41 14.12 -3.46 53.07
C SER A 41 15.31 -3.79 52.15
N GLY A 42 15.31 -3.25 50.93
CA GLY A 42 16.42 -3.36 49.98
C GLY A 42 16.75 -2.01 49.33
N GLN A 43 17.67 -1.25 49.93
CA GLN A 43 18.23 -0.07 49.28
C GLN A 43 19.09 -0.49 48.08
N TRP A 44 18.66 -0.10 46.88
CA TRP A 44 19.50 -0.13 45.69
C TRP A 44 19.91 1.30 45.33
N SER A 45 21.15 1.66 45.69
CA SER A 45 21.82 2.85 45.16
C SER A 45 22.66 2.45 43.95
N GLY A 46 22.58 3.24 42.88
CA GLY A 46 23.30 2.96 41.63
C GLY A 46 22.67 3.69 40.45
N ASN A 47 23.25 4.82 40.06
CA ASN A 47 22.90 5.50 38.81
C ASN A 47 23.53 4.73 37.64
N ASP A 48 22.70 4.04 36.86
CA ASP A 48 23.11 3.39 35.62
C ASP A 48 22.06 3.66 34.52
N PRO A 49 22.36 4.52 33.53
CA PRO A 49 21.45 4.82 32.43
C PRO A 49 21.10 3.60 31.56
N SER A 50 21.97 2.59 31.47
CA SER A 50 21.76 1.41 30.59
C SER A 50 20.56 0.57 31.03
N ARG A 51 20.25 0.55 32.33
CA ARG A 51 19.07 -0.16 32.87
C ARG A 51 17.75 0.50 32.52
N TRP A 52 17.73 1.80 32.18
CA TRP A 52 16.51 2.48 31.75
C TRP A 52 16.17 2.18 30.29
N THR A 53 17.18 2.06 29.42
CA THR A 53 16.98 1.56 28.04
C THR A 53 16.48 0.12 28.05
N ASP A 54 17.08 -0.76 28.85
CA ASP A 54 16.65 -2.16 28.96
C ASP A 54 15.23 -2.30 29.53
N ALA A 55 14.87 -1.52 30.55
CA ALA A 55 13.52 -1.52 31.11
C ALA A 55 12.48 -1.07 30.07
N ASN A 56 12.76 -0.02 29.31
CA ASN A 56 11.86 0.45 28.25
C ASN A 56 11.78 -0.54 27.08
N ALA A 57 12.89 -1.13 26.64
CA ALA A 57 12.91 -2.17 25.62
C ALA A 57 12.14 -3.44 26.07
N ALA A 58 12.27 -3.84 27.34
CA ALA A 58 11.50 -4.94 27.91
C ALA A 58 10.00 -4.61 28.05
N MET A 59 9.64 -3.36 28.35
CA MET A 59 8.26 -2.89 28.42
C MET A 59 7.61 -2.82 27.03
N TYR A 60 8.34 -2.31 26.02
CA TYR A 60 7.93 -2.29 24.62
C TYR A 60 7.78 -3.70 24.05
N THR A 61 8.77 -4.57 24.29
CA THR A 61 8.73 -5.99 23.90
C THR A 61 7.55 -6.71 24.56
N ASN A 62 7.26 -6.46 25.85
CA ASN A 62 6.08 -7.03 26.49
C ASN A 62 4.76 -6.43 25.98
N TYR A 63 4.72 -5.15 25.59
CA TYR A 63 3.54 -4.54 24.97
C TYR A 63 3.25 -5.14 23.59
N VAL A 64 4.27 -5.22 22.72
CA VAL A 64 4.18 -5.88 21.41
C VAL A 64 3.84 -7.37 21.56
N ALA A 65 4.41 -8.07 22.56
CA ALA A 65 4.05 -9.46 22.86
C ALA A 65 2.64 -9.61 23.44
N ARG A 66 2.10 -8.60 24.15
CA ARG A 66 0.71 -8.57 24.65
C ARG A 66 -0.28 -8.36 23.51
N VAL A 67 0.03 -7.47 22.58
CA VAL A 67 -0.71 -7.29 21.32
C VAL A 67 -0.65 -8.57 20.46
N ARG A 68 0.54 -9.13 20.21
CA ARG A 68 0.71 -10.43 19.51
C ARG A 68 0.01 -11.60 20.23
N GLY A 69 -0.08 -11.54 21.57
CA GLY A 69 -0.77 -12.54 22.40
C GLY A 69 -2.29 -12.50 22.31
N LEU A 70 -2.89 -11.30 22.24
CA LEU A 70 -4.34 -11.12 22.07
C LEU A 70 -4.84 -11.79 20.78
N PHE A 71 -4.09 -11.64 19.68
CA PHE A 71 -4.41 -12.31 18.40
C PHE A 71 -4.45 -13.86 18.46
N ALA A 72 -3.97 -14.49 19.54
CA ALA A 72 -3.95 -15.95 19.67
C ALA A 72 -5.10 -16.55 20.50
N CYS A 73 -5.80 -15.76 21.33
CA CYS A 73 -6.86 -16.28 22.21
C CYS A 73 -7.79 -15.18 22.78
N GLU A 74 -8.55 -14.51 21.92
CA GLU A 74 -9.61 -13.57 22.32
C GLU A 74 -10.99 -14.25 22.30
N LYS A 75 -11.89 -13.92 23.24
CA LYS A 75 -13.24 -14.48 23.31
C LYS A 75 -14.11 -13.88 22.20
N ARG A 76 -15.00 -14.68 21.60
CA ARG A 76 -16.19 -14.11 20.93
C ARG A 76 -17.09 -13.47 21.99
N PRO A 77 -17.77 -12.33 21.69
CA PRO A 77 -19.00 -11.97 22.39
C PRO A 77 -20.01 -13.13 22.31
N ALA A 78 -20.88 -13.25 23.31
CA ALA A 78 -22.00 -14.16 23.25
C ALA A 78 -23.20 -13.45 22.61
N ASP A 79 -23.89 -14.10 21.68
CA ASP A 79 -25.19 -13.63 21.19
C ASP A 79 -26.26 -13.87 22.26
N GLU A 80 -27.13 -12.88 22.50
CA GLU A 80 -28.15 -12.93 23.55
C GLU A 80 -29.40 -13.74 23.14
N SER A 81 -29.31 -15.08 23.12
CA SER A 81 -30.50 -15.93 22.91
C SER A 81 -30.43 -17.35 23.50
N GLY A 82 -31.01 -17.55 24.67
CA GLY A 82 -31.47 -18.86 25.17
C GLY A 82 -30.41 -19.78 25.85
N PRO A 83 -30.85 -20.77 26.67
CA PRO A 83 -29.94 -21.44 27.63
C PRO A 83 -29.49 -22.88 27.26
N SER A 84 -28.25 -23.21 27.66
CA SER A 84 -27.61 -24.55 27.68
C SER A 84 -27.30 -25.17 26.30
N VAL A 85 -26.29 -26.01 26.10
CA VAL A 85 -25.51 -26.88 27.03
C VAL A 85 -23.99 -26.73 26.82
N ASP A 86 -23.18 -27.03 27.85
CA ASP A 86 -21.71 -26.94 27.87
C ASP A 86 -20.96 -27.71 26.76
N ALA A 87 -20.42 -26.98 25.78
CA ALA A 87 -19.22 -27.41 25.03
C ALA A 87 -18.45 -26.24 24.36
N THR A 88 -17.13 -26.43 24.18
CA THR A 88 -16.26 -25.74 23.20
C THR A 88 -15.88 -24.26 23.36
N ASN A 89 -16.08 -23.60 24.52
CA ASN A 89 -15.49 -22.27 24.77
C ASN A 89 -13.97 -22.35 25.12
N LYS A 90 -13.15 -22.84 24.17
CA LYS A 90 -11.68 -23.00 24.27
C LYS A 90 -11.03 -22.62 22.93
N CYS A 91 -10.11 -21.64 22.91
CA CYS A 91 -9.35 -21.33 21.70
C CYS A 91 -8.46 -22.52 21.28
N VAL A 92 -8.14 -22.62 19.98
CA VAL A 92 -7.53 -23.82 19.35
C VAL A 92 -6.30 -24.35 20.11
N ARG A 93 -5.46 -23.46 20.64
CA ARG A 93 -4.25 -23.81 21.41
C ARG A 93 -4.55 -24.47 22.76
N CYS A 94 -5.66 -24.11 23.41
CA CYS A 94 -6.20 -24.75 24.62
C CYS A 94 -6.91 -26.06 24.27
N HIS A 95 -7.72 -26.07 23.21
CA HIS A 95 -8.46 -27.23 22.72
C HIS A 95 -7.52 -28.41 22.40
N ASN A 96 -6.48 -28.17 21.60
CA ASN A 96 -5.53 -29.20 21.17
C ASN A 96 -4.62 -29.72 22.29
N ARG A 97 -4.68 -29.12 23.49
CA ARG A 97 -4.02 -29.59 24.72
C ARG A 97 -5.01 -30.05 25.81
N GLN A 98 -6.30 -30.15 25.46
CA GLN A 98 -7.45 -30.53 26.32
C GLN A 98 -7.65 -29.71 27.62
N ARG A 99 -6.84 -28.68 27.88
CA ARG A 99 -6.85 -27.89 29.11
C ARG A 99 -7.98 -26.86 29.16
N ALA A 100 -8.28 -26.34 30.35
CA ALA A 100 -9.06 -25.12 30.50
C ALA A 100 -8.24 -23.91 30.03
N CYS A 101 -8.91 -22.87 29.54
CA CYS A 101 -8.24 -21.71 28.97
C CYS A 101 -8.19 -20.56 29.99
N THR A 102 -7.36 -20.74 31.02
CA THR A 102 -7.18 -19.79 32.13
C THR A 102 -5.92 -18.95 31.96
N TYR A 103 -5.92 -17.75 32.57
CA TYR A 103 -4.80 -16.81 32.46
C TYR A 103 -3.49 -17.40 33.01
N GLU A 104 -3.55 -18.03 34.19
CA GLU A 104 -2.40 -18.73 34.80
C GLU A 104 -1.78 -19.81 33.90
N TRP A 105 -2.61 -20.55 33.14
CA TRP A 105 -2.13 -21.62 32.26
C TRP A 105 -1.38 -21.06 31.04
N MET A 106 -1.82 -19.91 30.54
CA MET A 106 -1.13 -19.20 29.46
C MET A 106 0.20 -18.59 29.92
N ASP A 107 0.23 -18.04 31.15
CA ASP A 107 1.44 -17.48 31.74
C ASP A 107 2.47 -18.55 32.13
N LYS A 108 2.05 -19.65 32.78
CA LYS A 108 2.92 -20.80 33.12
C LYS A 108 3.53 -21.49 31.87
N ILE A 109 2.89 -21.39 30.70
CA ILE A 109 3.50 -21.80 29.42
C ILE A 109 4.55 -20.80 28.92
N LYS A 110 4.33 -19.49 29.11
CA LYS A 110 5.24 -18.44 28.64
C LYS A 110 6.56 -18.44 29.42
N ASN A 111 6.50 -18.72 30.71
CA ASN A 111 7.64 -18.61 31.63
C ASN A 111 8.45 -19.93 31.79
N GLY A 112 8.34 -20.84 30.82
CA GLY A 112 9.25 -22.00 30.66
C GLY A 112 9.07 -23.20 31.60
N ASP A 113 8.42 -23.04 32.76
CA ASP A 113 8.30 -24.10 33.78
C ASP A 113 7.26 -25.18 33.41
N ALA A 114 7.66 -26.07 32.50
CA ALA A 114 6.88 -27.21 32.03
C ALA A 114 7.46 -28.54 32.54
N SER A 115 7.57 -28.70 33.86
CA SER A 115 7.85 -30.00 34.48
C SER A 115 6.85 -31.07 33.99
N LYS A 116 7.35 -32.24 33.58
CA LYS A 116 6.56 -33.28 32.86
C LYS A 116 6.22 -34.49 33.74
N PRO A 117 4.96 -34.68 34.16
CA PRO A 117 4.49 -36.00 34.58
C PRO A 117 4.39 -36.93 33.36
N ARG A 118 5.30 -37.90 33.25
CA ARG A 118 5.38 -38.84 32.11
C ARG A 118 4.33 -39.95 32.23
N VAL A 119 3.05 -39.62 32.01
CA VAL A 119 1.95 -40.58 32.06
C VAL A 119 2.02 -41.54 30.85
N LYS A 120 2.61 -42.72 31.07
CA LYS A 120 2.33 -43.89 30.23
C LYS A 120 0.86 -44.27 30.42
N ARG A 121 0.07 -44.35 29.34
CA ARG A 121 -1.21 -45.08 29.35
C ARG A 121 -1.20 -46.12 28.23
N ALA A 122 -1.60 -47.34 28.57
CA ALA A 122 -1.31 -48.52 27.75
C ALA A 122 -2.25 -48.69 26.56
N ARG A 123 -1.82 -49.49 25.58
CA ARG A 123 -2.72 -50.16 24.65
C ARG A 123 -3.78 -50.94 25.45
N LYS A 124 -5.05 -50.77 25.09
CA LYS A 124 -6.09 -51.78 25.32
C LYS A 124 -7.01 -51.77 24.10
N GLY A 125 -7.05 -52.86 23.36
CA GLY A 125 -7.99 -53.03 22.25
C GLY A 125 -9.27 -53.69 22.72
N SER A 126 -10.31 -53.57 21.89
CA SER A 126 -11.44 -54.51 21.85
C SER A 126 -11.60 -54.95 20.40
N ALA A 127 -11.79 -56.25 20.18
CA ALA A 127 -12.00 -56.85 18.86
C ALA A 127 -13.13 -57.88 18.94
N VAL A 128 -14.15 -57.67 18.10
CA VAL A 128 -15.35 -58.49 17.86
C VAL A 128 -15.79 -58.09 16.43
N GLY A 129 -15.97 -58.92 15.40
CA GLY A 129 -15.92 -60.40 15.28
C GLY A 129 -17.33 -61.01 15.22
N GLY A 130 -17.78 -61.78 14.22
CA GLY A 130 -17.21 -62.20 12.92
C GLY A 130 -18.05 -61.68 11.73
N ASP A 131 -17.72 -61.90 10.45
CA ASP A 131 -17.32 -63.12 9.70
C ASP A 131 -18.53 -63.97 9.24
N ASP A 132 -18.88 -63.91 7.95
CA ASP A 132 -19.25 -65.12 7.21
C ASP A 132 -19.04 -65.04 5.67
N ARG A 133 -18.90 -66.25 5.13
CA ARG A 133 -18.54 -66.79 3.80
C ARG A 133 -19.69 -66.70 2.78
N ARG A 134 -19.61 -67.10 1.49
CA ARG A 134 -18.54 -67.55 0.54
C ARG A 134 -19.07 -67.50 -0.91
N TYR A 135 -18.14 -67.47 -1.87
CA TYR A 135 -18.16 -68.10 -3.21
C TYR A 135 -19.47 -68.71 -3.79
N SER A 136 -19.73 -68.41 -5.07
CA SER A 136 -19.74 -69.43 -6.16
C SER A 136 -19.58 -68.80 -7.55
N GLN A 137 -18.93 -69.51 -8.48
CA GLN A 137 -18.86 -69.20 -9.92
C GLN A 137 -19.75 -70.17 -10.71
N VAL A 138 -20.39 -69.73 -11.79
CA VAL A 138 -20.71 -70.57 -12.96
C VAL A 138 -20.62 -69.74 -14.25
N SER A 139 -20.09 -70.33 -15.32
CA SER A 139 -20.25 -69.91 -16.73
C SER A 139 -20.28 -71.18 -17.59
N PRO A 140 -21.05 -71.23 -18.68
CA PRO A 140 -20.53 -71.10 -20.07
C PRO A 140 -21.34 -70.06 -20.90
N ALA A 141 -20.90 -69.50 -22.04
CA ALA A 141 -20.54 -70.09 -23.36
C ALA A 141 -21.76 -70.69 -24.13
N SER A 142 -21.87 -70.67 -25.47
CA SER A 142 -20.86 -70.39 -26.52
C SER A 142 -21.49 -69.94 -27.89
N ASP A 143 -20.64 -69.45 -28.82
CA ASP A 143 -20.67 -69.52 -30.32
C ASP A 143 -21.93 -69.06 -31.13
N ALA A 144 -21.89 -68.66 -32.42
CA ALA A 144 -20.95 -68.01 -33.38
C ALA A 144 -21.79 -67.63 -34.66
N ASP A 145 -21.36 -67.18 -35.86
CA ASP A 145 -20.07 -66.85 -36.52
C ASP A 145 -20.31 -65.90 -37.76
N ALA A 146 -19.25 -65.56 -38.50
CA ALA A 146 -19.17 -65.36 -39.96
C ALA A 146 -19.80 -64.12 -40.68
N SER A 147 -18.92 -63.13 -40.94
CA SER A 147 -18.60 -62.50 -42.25
C SER A 147 -19.67 -62.20 -43.32
N SER A 148 -19.68 -60.93 -43.79
CA SER A 148 -19.60 -60.60 -45.24
C SER A 148 -19.19 -59.13 -45.49
N ARG A 149 -18.85 -58.77 -46.75
CA ARG A 149 -18.30 -57.46 -47.16
C ARG A 149 -19.25 -56.69 -48.09
N ALA A 150 -19.46 -55.40 -47.82
CA ALA A 150 -19.59 -54.34 -48.84
C ALA A 150 -19.12 -53.02 -48.20
N ALA A 151 -18.13 -52.26 -48.69
CA ALA A 151 -17.81 -51.84 -50.05
C ALA A 151 -18.80 -50.80 -50.61
N SER A 152 -18.58 -49.52 -50.27
CA SER A 152 -19.09 -48.37 -51.02
C SER A 152 -18.10 -47.22 -50.89
N LYS A 153 -17.46 -46.86 -52.01
CA LYS A 153 -16.61 -45.67 -52.12
C LYS A 153 -17.49 -44.49 -52.52
N SER A 154 -17.28 -43.33 -51.90
CA SER A 154 -17.59 -42.04 -52.52
C SER A 154 -16.42 -41.10 -52.28
N SER A 155 -16.11 -40.26 -53.26
CA SER A 155 -14.88 -39.47 -53.31
C SER A 155 -14.96 -38.22 -52.44
N VAL A 156 -14.06 -38.12 -51.45
CA VAL A 156 -13.62 -36.80 -50.95
C VAL A 156 -12.56 -36.30 -51.93
N VAL A 157 -12.80 -35.14 -52.53
CA VAL A 157 -11.84 -34.50 -53.45
C VAL A 157 -10.68 -33.93 -52.65
N GLU A 158 -9.45 -34.24 -53.06
CA GLU A 158 -8.25 -33.60 -52.55
C GLU A 158 -8.19 -32.16 -53.05
N HIS A 159 -8.65 -31.22 -52.24
CA HIS A 159 -8.23 -29.82 -52.38
C HIS A 159 -6.92 -29.63 -51.62
N GLU A 160 -5.85 -29.34 -52.36
CA GLU A 160 -4.55 -29.00 -51.78
C GLU A 160 -4.71 -27.87 -50.75
N ARG A 161 -4.22 -28.09 -49.53
CA ARG A 161 -4.02 -27.01 -48.56
C ARG A 161 -2.80 -26.20 -48.98
N GLN A 162 -2.97 -25.36 -50.00
CA GLN A 162 -2.03 -24.28 -50.26
C GLN A 162 -1.97 -23.40 -49.02
N SER A 163 -0.82 -23.41 -48.34
CA SER A 163 -0.55 -22.52 -47.21
C SER A 163 -0.81 -21.08 -47.63
N PRO A 164 -1.59 -20.28 -46.87
CA PRO A 164 -1.62 -18.84 -47.07
C PRO A 164 -0.19 -18.33 -47.02
N GLN A 165 0.28 -17.75 -48.14
CA GLN A 165 1.58 -17.12 -48.20
C GLN A 165 1.61 -16.04 -47.12
N LEU A 166 2.42 -16.28 -46.07
CA LEU A 166 2.81 -15.24 -45.15
C LEU A 166 3.51 -14.18 -45.99
N TYR A 167 2.82 -13.06 -46.24
CA TYR A 167 3.47 -11.86 -46.72
C TYR A 167 4.48 -11.45 -45.65
N GLY A 168 5.71 -11.90 -45.85
CA GLY A 168 6.87 -11.52 -45.07
C GLY A 168 7.13 -10.05 -45.31
N ASN A 169 6.39 -9.19 -44.60
CA ASN A 169 6.86 -7.87 -44.26
C ASN A 169 8.17 -8.08 -43.52
N THR A 170 9.26 -7.97 -44.28
CA THR A 170 10.61 -7.89 -43.77
C THR A 170 10.60 -6.86 -42.65
N PRO A 171 11.29 -7.08 -41.52
CA PRO A 171 11.52 -5.99 -40.59
C PRO A 171 12.13 -4.84 -41.40
N SER A 172 11.40 -3.73 -41.50
CA SER A 172 11.98 -2.48 -41.98
C SER A 172 13.25 -2.25 -41.17
N SER A 173 14.30 -1.73 -41.79
CA SER A 173 15.53 -1.38 -41.10
C SER A 173 15.26 -0.19 -40.17
N TYR A 174 14.70 -0.48 -39.00
CA TYR A 174 14.36 0.52 -37.99
C TYR A 174 15.64 1.17 -37.46
N SER A 175 15.56 2.49 -37.26
CA SER A 175 16.71 3.36 -36.98
C SER A 175 17.44 2.97 -35.70
N THR A 176 18.63 2.38 -35.84
CA THR A 176 19.62 2.30 -34.75
C THR A 176 19.89 3.69 -34.16
N THR A 177 19.85 4.71 -35.02
CA THR A 177 20.04 6.13 -34.70
C THR A 177 19.04 6.73 -33.72
N ASP A 178 17.89 6.11 -33.44
CA ASP A 178 16.98 6.60 -32.38
C ASP A 178 17.53 6.31 -30.97
N GLN A 179 18.28 5.22 -30.80
CA GLN A 179 18.91 4.85 -29.51
C GLN A 179 20.27 5.55 -29.32
N ASP A 180 20.99 5.86 -30.40
CA ASP A 180 22.25 6.63 -30.35
C ASP A 180 22.06 8.10 -29.86
N LEU A 181 20.81 8.59 -29.81
CA LEU A 181 20.47 9.97 -29.42
C LEU A 181 20.09 10.16 -27.95
N ILE A 182 19.84 9.08 -27.18
CA ILE A 182 19.35 9.14 -25.80
C ILE A 182 19.92 7.98 -24.97
N ASP A 183 20.63 8.29 -23.89
CA ASP A 183 21.09 7.28 -22.94
C ASP A 183 19.91 6.69 -22.14
N GLU A 184 19.55 5.43 -22.40
CA GLU A 184 18.47 4.73 -21.71
C GLU A 184 18.67 4.63 -20.18
N ARG A 185 19.90 4.78 -19.66
CA ARG A 185 20.18 4.77 -18.20
C ARG A 185 19.45 5.89 -17.45
N TRP A 186 19.05 6.97 -18.15
CA TRP A 186 18.19 8.00 -17.56
C TRP A 186 16.85 7.46 -17.07
N LEU A 187 16.29 6.41 -17.72
CA LEU A 187 15.01 5.82 -17.31
C LEU A 187 15.09 5.20 -15.91
N GLU A 188 16.16 4.45 -15.64
CA GLU A 188 16.39 3.79 -14.36
C GLU A 188 16.79 4.80 -13.28
N SER A 189 17.70 5.74 -13.58
CA SER A 189 18.11 6.78 -12.63
C SER A 189 16.94 7.68 -12.22
N ILE A 190 16.08 8.08 -13.16
CA ILE A 190 14.89 8.88 -12.84
C ILE A 190 13.86 8.05 -12.07
N TYR A 191 13.56 6.80 -12.47
CA TYR A 191 12.63 5.95 -11.70
C TYR A 191 13.08 5.77 -10.25
N SER A 192 14.34 5.40 -10.03
CA SER A 192 14.88 5.11 -8.70
C SER A 192 15.01 6.36 -7.82
N ARG A 193 15.39 7.51 -8.40
CA ARG A 193 15.59 8.78 -7.66
C ARG A 193 14.34 9.65 -7.54
N VAL A 194 13.20 9.18 -8.03
CA VAL A 194 11.92 9.91 -7.99
C VAL A 194 10.80 9.02 -7.49
N TRP A 195 10.46 7.95 -8.21
CA TRP A 195 9.33 7.10 -7.85
C TRP A 195 9.62 6.23 -6.63
N GLU A 196 10.74 5.49 -6.63
CA GLU A 196 11.13 4.69 -5.45
C GLU A 196 11.39 5.61 -4.24
N THR A 197 12.17 6.69 -4.40
CA THR A 197 12.48 7.68 -3.33
C THR A 197 11.25 8.21 -2.57
N ILE A 198 10.12 8.37 -3.26
CA ILE A 198 8.83 8.79 -2.70
C ILE A 198 8.00 7.59 -2.23
N PHE A 199 7.76 6.61 -3.10
CA PHE A 199 6.84 5.53 -2.81
C PHE A 199 7.38 4.60 -1.70
N GLY A 200 8.67 4.31 -1.71
CA GLY A 200 9.35 3.55 -0.66
C GLY A 200 9.51 4.31 0.66
N ASN A 201 9.38 5.65 0.69
CA ASN A 201 9.28 6.41 1.94
C ASN A 201 7.92 6.17 2.61
N TRP A 202 6.83 6.05 1.85
CA TRP A 202 5.52 5.67 2.40
C TRP A 202 5.50 4.25 2.99
N MET A 203 6.56 3.47 2.76
CA MET A 203 6.74 2.08 3.16
C MET A 203 7.81 1.90 4.27
N CYS A 204 8.42 2.98 4.76
CA CYS A 204 9.46 2.94 5.81
C CYS A 204 8.89 2.69 7.23
N ARG A 205 9.76 2.50 8.24
CA ARG A 205 9.38 2.17 9.64
C ARG A 205 8.53 3.23 10.36
N TYR A 206 8.33 4.40 9.77
CA TYR A 206 7.46 5.46 10.30
C TYR A 206 6.20 5.70 9.47
N SER A 207 6.16 5.26 8.21
CA SER A 207 4.97 5.41 7.35
C SER A 207 4.16 4.11 7.17
N CYS A 208 4.70 2.94 7.55
CA CYS A 208 3.98 1.67 7.51
C CYS A 208 3.51 1.24 8.92
N PRO A 209 2.20 1.26 9.22
CA PRO A 209 1.67 1.04 10.58
C PRO A 209 1.81 -0.41 11.08
N PHE A 210 2.16 -1.36 10.21
CA PHE A 210 2.40 -2.75 10.60
C PHE A 210 3.81 -3.02 11.15
N VAL A 211 4.76 -2.14 10.86
CA VAL A 211 6.17 -2.22 11.28
C VAL A 211 6.59 -0.91 11.98
N PHE A 212 5.63 -0.19 12.55
CA PHE A 212 5.88 1.13 13.14
C PHE A 212 6.89 1.03 14.27
N GLY A 213 8.00 1.76 14.14
CA GLY A 213 9.09 1.75 15.12
C GLY A 213 9.99 0.51 15.07
N ASP A 214 9.78 -0.46 14.17
CA ASP A 214 10.65 -1.65 14.02
C ASP A 214 12.04 -1.23 13.48
N GLU A 215 13.09 -1.41 14.28
CA GLU A 215 14.47 -1.03 13.97
C GLU A 215 15.12 -1.88 12.88
N SER A 216 14.53 -3.03 12.51
CA SER A 216 14.99 -3.84 11.39
C SER A 216 14.60 -3.27 10.01
N ILE A 217 13.74 -2.24 9.99
CA ILE A 217 13.22 -1.61 8.77
C ILE A 217 13.82 -0.21 8.62
N SER A 218 14.12 0.19 7.38
CA SER A 218 14.69 1.51 7.06
C SER A 218 13.84 2.69 7.57
N GLU A 219 14.51 3.75 8.04
CA GLU A 219 13.87 5.02 8.44
C GLU A 219 13.44 5.89 7.27
N SER A 220 14.23 5.93 6.20
CA SER A 220 14.05 6.86 5.08
C SER A 220 13.24 6.27 3.94
N PHE A 221 13.55 5.03 3.53
CA PHE A 221 13.11 4.46 2.25
C PHE A 221 13.29 2.93 2.21
N VAL A 222 12.32 2.23 1.62
CA VAL A 222 12.36 0.79 1.31
C VAL A 222 12.15 0.59 -0.19
N SER A 223 13.11 -0.04 -0.90
CA SER A 223 12.96 -0.37 -2.32
C SER A 223 11.88 -1.43 -2.54
N ILE A 224 10.87 -1.10 -3.33
CA ILE A 224 9.69 -1.95 -3.53
C ILE A 224 9.91 -2.95 -4.66
N SER A 225 10.67 -2.58 -5.69
CA SER A 225 11.23 -3.53 -6.67
C SER A 225 12.06 -4.65 -5.99
N ALA A 226 12.95 -4.30 -5.06
CA ALA A 226 13.71 -5.28 -4.29
C ALA A 226 12.83 -6.12 -3.34
N LEU A 227 11.91 -5.48 -2.61
CA LEU A 227 10.96 -6.15 -1.71
C LEU A 227 10.12 -7.20 -2.43
N CYS A 228 9.55 -6.86 -3.59
CA CYS A 228 8.75 -7.78 -4.39
C CYS A 228 9.59 -8.94 -4.93
N ALA A 229 10.83 -8.70 -5.34
CA ALA A 229 11.74 -9.77 -5.77
C ALA A 229 12.15 -10.71 -4.60
N GLN A 230 12.35 -10.17 -3.40
CA GLN A 230 12.68 -10.95 -2.21
C GLN A 230 11.50 -11.82 -1.74
N LEU A 231 10.28 -11.27 -1.76
CA LEU A 231 9.06 -12.01 -1.46
C LEU A 231 8.79 -13.15 -2.46
N ASP A 232 8.94 -12.89 -3.77
CA ASP A 232 8.80 -13.93 -4.79
C ASP A 232 9.88 -15.01 -4.64
N LYS A 233 11.15 -14.63 -4.37
CA LYS A 233 12.22 -15.57 -4.06
C LYS A 233 11.88 -16.46 -2.87
N TRP A 234 11.45 -15.89 -1.74
CA TRP A 234 11.05 -16.67 -0.56
C TRP A 234 9.91 -17.65 -0.85
N MET A 235 8.92 -17.29 -1.68
CA MET A 235 7.86 -18.21 -2.08
C MET A 235 8.34 -19.36 -2.98
N THR A 236 9.45 -19.21 -3.70
CA THR A 236 10.05 -20.29 -4.52
C THR A 236 10.99 -21.22 -3.76
N GLU A 237 11.55 -20.80 -2.62
CA GLU A 237 12.47 -21.61 -1.82
C GLU A 237 11.74 -22.63 -0.90
N GLU A 238 11.09 -23.66 -1.49
CA GLU A 238 10.52 -24.77 -0.71
C GLU A 238 11.58 -25.49 0.16
N PRO A 239 11.27 -25.95 1.39
CA PRO A 239 12.31 -26.37 2.32
C PRO A 239 13.09 -27.65 1.96
N ASP A 240 12.44 -28.70 1.41
CA ASP A 240 13.00 -30.06 1.42
C ASP A 240 12.58 -30.94 0.21
N THR A 241 12.82 -30.47 -1.02
CA THR A 241 12.58 -31.27 -2.26
C THR A 241 13.76 -31.31 -3.23
N ALA A 242 14.99 -31.17 -2.72
CA ALA A 242 16.23 -31.27 -3.52
C ALA A 242 16.39 -32.59 -4.29
N ALA A 243 15.73 -33.67 -3.86
CA ALA A 243 15.90 -35.03 -4.41
C ALA A 243 15.15 -35.32 -5.73
N HIS A 244 14.16 -34.51 -6.13
CA HIS A 244 13.28 -34.81 -7.29
C HIS A 244 13.14 -33.62 -8.26
N ARG A 245 14.26 -32.96 -8.60
CA ARG A 245 14.30 -31.93 -9.66
C ARG A 245 14.31 -32.55 -11.07
N THR A 246 13.24 -33.21 -11.46
CA THR A 246 13.06 -33.72 -12.82
C THR A 246 12.28 -32.73 -13.68
N TYR A 247 12.94 -32.18 -14.71
CA TYR A 247 12.38 -31.40 -15.83
C TYR A 247 11.76 -30.00 -15.52
N THR A 248 11.21 -29.74 -14.34
CA THR A 248 10.49 -28.47 -14.05
C THR A 248 11.37 -27.23 -13.85
N GLY A 249 12.56 -27.37 -13.25
CA GLY A 249 13.36 -26.23 -12.78
C GLY A 249 13.77 -25.22 -13.87
N ASN A 250 13.93 -25.66 -15.12
CA ASN A 250 14.22 -24.76 -16.25
C ASN A 250 13.02 -23.87 -16.60
N ILE A 251 11.78 -24.34 -16.37
CA ILE A 251 10.55 -23.58 -16.60
C ILE A 251 10.39 -22.52 -15.52
N GLU A 252 10.75 -22.80 -14.26
CA GLU A 252 10.65 -21.85 -13.16
C GLU A 252 11.69 -20.72 -13.26
N LEU A 253 12.94 -21.03 -13.62
CA LEU A 253 14.00 -20.04 -13.84
C LEU A 253 13.72 -19.13 -15.05
N SER A 254 13.27 -19.71 -16.18
CA SER A 254 12.83 -18.93 -17.36
C SER A 254 11.50 -18.21 -17.12
N SER A 255 10.75 -18.58 -16.08
CA SER A 255 9.63 -17.78 -15.59
C SER A 255 10.13 -16.55 -14.83
N ASP A 256 11.00 -16.67 -13.81
CA ASP A 256 11.53 -15.48 -13.09
C ASP A 256 12.15 -14.45 -14.04
N SER A 257 12.93 -14.88 -15.04
CA SER A 257 13.50 -13.94 -16.00
C SER A 257 12.42 -13.10 -16.69
N ARG A 258 11.37 -13.74 -17.19
CA ARG A 258 10.31 -13.06 -17.93
C ARG A 258 9.49 -12.07 -17.12
N ILE A 259 9.27 -12.30 -15.81
CA ILE A 259 8.58 -11.27 -14.99
C ILE A 259 9.51 -10.12 -14.59
N ARG A 260 10.80 -10.39 -14.46
CA ARG A 260 11.83 -9.35 -14.30
C ARG A 260 11.92 -8.49 -15.56
N GLU A 261 11.98 -9.11 -16.74
CA GLU A 261 11.93 -8.45 -18.05
C GLU A 261 10.66 -7.59 -18.21
N SER A 262 9.46 -8.12 -17.91
CA SER A 262 8.22 -7.32 -17.95
C SER A 262 8.21 -6.14 -16.96
N LEU A 263 8.81 -6.30 -15.76
CA LEU A 263 8.91 -5.24 -14.76
C LEU A 263 9.86 -4.12 -15.20
N GLU A 264 11.05 -4.48 -15.69
CA GLU A 264 12.04 -3.55 -16.26
C GLU A 264 11.44 -2.76 -17.43
N LEU A 265 10.68 -3.43 -18.29
CA LEU A 265 9.99 -2.84 -19.43
C LEU A 265 8.88 -1.86 -19.01
N VAL A 266 8.11 -2.18 -17.97
CA VAL A 266 7.13 -1.25 -17.38
C VAL A 266 7.82 -0.08 -16.68
N ILE A 267 8.96 -0.28 -16.01
CA ILE A 267 9.76 0.81 -15.43
C ILE A 267 10.21 1.77 -16.53
N LYS A 268 10.73 1.26 -17.65
CA LYS A 268 11.08 2.07 -18.83
C LYS A 268 9.86 2.82 -19.38
N ALA A 269 8.72 2.16 -19.57
CA ALA A 269 7.49 2.79 -20.05
C ALA A 269 6.98 3.89 -19.09
N TYR A 270 7.00 3.63 -17.79
CA TYR A 270 6.61 4.59 -16.75
C TYR A 270 7.53 5.81 -16.75
N ALA A 271 8.85 5.60 -16.77
CA ALA A 271 9.85 6.66 -16.68
C ALA A 271 10.03 7.45 -17.99
N ALA A 272 9.69 6.87 -19.15
CA ALA A 272 9.87 7.51 -20.46
C ALA A 272 9.17 8.86 -20.63
N ARG A 273 8.20 9.18 -19.76
CA ARG A 273 7.57 10.51 -19.72
C ARG A 273 8.58 11.65 -19.53
N TRP A 274 9.68 11.39 -18.83
CA TRP A 274 10.68 12.38 -18.45
C TRP A 274 11.89 12.46 -19.41
N LEU A 275 11.98 11.59 -20.42
CA LEU A 275 13.07 11.65 -21.42
C LEU A 275 13.19 13.02 -22.15
N PRO A 276 12.11 13.77 -22.45
CA PRO A 276 12.26 15.11 -23.04
C PRO A 276 13.07 16.10 -22.18
N LEU A 277 13.23 15.85 -20.88
CA LEU A 277 14.00 16.72 -19.97
C LEU A 277 15.52 16.61 -20.14
N VAL A 278 16.00 15.48 -20.64
CA VAL A 278 17.44 15.22 -20.90
C VAL A 278 17.82 15.46 -22.37
N CYS A 279 16.86 15.92 -23.18
CA CYS A 279 17.07 16.14 -24.61
C CYS A 279 17.72 17.50 -24.89
N THR A 280 18.85 17.48 -25.60
CA THR A 280 19.60 18.69 -26.02
C THR A 280 19.16 19.27 -27.36
N SER A 281 18.26 18.62 -28.10
CA SER A 281 17.86 19.03 -29.45
C SER A 281 16.40 18.65 -29.77
N GLY A 282 15.79 19.31 -30.75
CA GLY A 282 14.46 18.93 -31.24
C GLY A 282 14.39 17.51 -31.82
N ALA A 283 15.51 17.00 -32.37
CA ALA A 283 15.61 15.64 -32.88
C ALA A 283 15.58 14.61 -31.73
N SER A 284 16.33 14.85 -30.64
CA SER A 284 16.28 13.99 -29.45
C SER A 284 14.93 14.08 -28.74
N VAL A 285 14.25 15.23 -28.69
CA VAL A 285 12.86 15.31 -28.20
C VAL A 285 11.91 14.42 -29.03
N ALA A 286 12.04 14.42 -30.37
CA ALA A 286 11.25 13.55 -31.23
C ALA A 286 11.53 12.05 -30.96
N ALA A 287 12.80 11.68 -30.80
CA ALA A 287 13.22 10.32 -30.42
C ALA A 287 12.69 9.93 -29.03
N ALA A 288 12.68 10.83 -28.04
CA ALA A 288 12.12 10.59 -26.70
C ALA A 288 10.63 10.23 -26.77
N HIS A 289 9.84 10.94 -27.58
CA HIS A 289 8.43 10.60 -27.83
C HIS A 289 8.27 9.29 -28.63
N SER A 290 9.24 8.95 -29.50
CA SER A 290 9.29 7.65 -30.21
C SER A 290 9.47 6.49 -29.22
N LEU A 291 10.50 6.58 -28.37
CA LEU A 291 10.80 5.61 -27.31
C LEU A 291 9.63 5.48 -26.30
N ALA A 292 9.01 6.59 -25.89
CA ALA A 292 7.86 6.54 -24.98
C ALA A 292 6.67 5.75 -25.55
N ARG A 293 6.34 5.92 -26.84
CA ARG A 293 5.33 5.08 -27.53
C ARG A 293 5.77 3.62 -27.64
N ARG A 294 7.05 3.39 -27.97
CA ARG A 294 7.63 2.05 -28.10
C ARG A 294 7.52 1.26 -26.80
N TYR A 295 8.07 1.76 -25.68
CA TYR A 295 8.01 1.05 -24.40
C TYR A 295 6.59 0.86 -23.89
N TRP A 296 5.68 1.82 -24.10
CA TRP A 296 4.27 1.66 -23.72
C TRP A 296 3.61 0.49 -24.46
N ARG A 297 3.85 0.36 -25.77
CA ARG A 297 3.36 -0.77 -26.59
C ARG A 297 3.96 -2.10 -26.16
N GLU A 298 5.29 -2.15 -26.02
CA GLU A 298 6.03 -3.34 -25.61
C GLU A 298 5.57 -3.82 -24.22
N ALA A 299 5.48 -2.91 -23.24
CA ALA A 299 4.97 -3.22 -21.89
C ALA A 299 3.53 -3.71 -21.92
N ARG A 300 2.63 -3.04 -22.67
CA ARG A 300 1.22 -3.40 -22.74
C ARG A 300 0.99 -4.81 -23.32
N ALA A 301 1.79 -5.21 -24.30
CA ALA A 301 1.76 -6.55 -24.90
C ALA A 301 2.12 -7.68 -23.91
N ASP A 302 2.77 -7.36 -22.80
CA ASP A 302 3.07 -8.30 -21.71
C ASP A 302 1.98 -8.37 -20.63
N MET A 303 1.12 -7.35 -20.48
CA MET A 303 0.22 -7.25 -19.31
C MET A 303 -0.73 -8.45 -19.16
N LEU A 304 -1.19 -9.07 -20.25
CA LEU A 304 -2.02 -10.29 -20.18
C LEU A 304 -1.23 -11.50 -19.65
N LYS A 305 0.07 -11.58 -19.95
CA LYS A 305 0.98 -12.63 -19.46
C LYS A 305 1.23 -12.44 -17.96
N VAL A 306 1.44 -11.19 -17.53
CA VAL A 306 1.63 -10.79 -16.13
C VAL A 306 0.35 -11.01 -15.31
N GLN A 307 -0.83 -10.63 -15.82
CA GLN A 307 -2.12 -10.83 -15.16
C GLN A 307 -2.39 -12.31 -14.86
N ASN A 308 -2.03 -13.21 -15.79
CA ASN A 308 -2.20 -14.66 -15.64
C ASN A 308 -1.19 -15.33 -14.69
N ARG A 309 -0.18 -14.61 -14.20
CA ARG A 309 0.80 -15.10 -13.22
C ARG A 309 0.75 -14.29 -11.94
N THR A 310 0.25 -14.88 -10.87
CA THR A 310 0.27 -14.25 -9.54
C THR A 310 1.67 -14.28 -8.92
N SER A 311 2.27 -13.10 -8.71
CA SER A 311 3.52 -12.90 -7.95
C SER A 311 3.60 -11.46 -7.44
N TYR A 312 4.46 -11.15 -6.47
CA TYR A 312 4.64 -9.77 -5.99
C TYR A 312 5.27 -8.87 -7.06
N ARG A 313 6.17 -9.39 -7.89
CA ARG A 313 6.67 -8.66 -9.08
C ARG A 313 5.54 -8.43 -10.10
N SER A 314 4.63 -9.39 -10.32
CA SER A 314 3.45 -9.17 -11.16
C SER A 314 2.52 -8.08 -10.63
N VAL A 315 2.29 -8.03 -9.31
CA VAL A 315 1.53 -6.94 -8.65
C VAL A 315 2.14 -5.58 -8.96
N LEU A 316 3.46 -5.43 -8.72
CA LEU A 316 4.16 -4.16 -8.96
C LEU A 316 4.12 -3.77 -10.44
N THR A 317 4.36 -4.74 -11.33
CA THR A 317 4.33 -4.56 -12.79
C THR A 317 2.96 -4.07 -13.28
N LEU A 318 1.87 -4.73 -12.86
CA LEU A 318 0.51 -4.35 -13.23
C LEU A 318 0.12 -2.97 -12.67
N TYR A 319 0.50 -2.66 -11.43
CA TYR A 319 0.22 -1.36 -10.84
C TYR A 319 0.99 -0.22 -11.52
N LEU A 320 2.30 -0.40 -11.75
CA LEU A 320 3.15 0.63 -12.34
C LEU A 320 2.77 0.90 -13.81
N PHE A 321 2.33 -0.13 -14.55
CA PHE A 321 1.69 0.05 -15.86
C PHE A 321 0.37 0.82 -15.72
N GLY A 322 -0.44 0.50 -14.70
CA GLY A 322 -1.64 1.25 -14.34
C GLY A 322 -1.42 2.76 -14.05
N LEU A 323 -0.23 3.14 -13.59
CA LEU A 323 0.20 4.54 -13.42
C LEU A 323 0.93 5.14 -14.63
N THR A 324 1.08 4.40 -15.73
CA THR A 324 1.81 4.87 -16.92
C THR A 324 0.87 5.66 -17.84
N PRO A 325 1.09 6.97 -18.06
CA PRO A 325 0.25 7.77 -18.95
C PRO A 325 0.33 7.27 -20.39
N ILE A 326 -0.81 7.26 -21.07
CA ILE A 326 -0.89 6.95 -22.51
C ILE A 326 -0.10 8.01 -23.29
N PRO A 327 0.90 7.63 -24.11
CA PRO A 327 1.70 8.60 -24.85
C PRO A 327 0.93 9.37 -25.93
N VAL A 328 1.38 10.59 -26.24
CA VAL A 328 0.88 11.35 -27.40
C VAL A 328 1.23 10.59 -28.70
N GLY A 329 0.20 10.37 -29.53
CA GLY A 329 0.29 9.62 -30.78
C GLY A 329 -0.16 8.15 -30.71
N ILE A 330 -0.74 7.72 -29.59
CA ILE A 330 -1.58 6.51 -29.50
C ILE A 330 -3.02 6.91 -29.90
N SER A 331 -3.64 6.16 -30.83
CA SER A 331 -5.03 6.42 -31.26
C SER A 331 -6.05 5.91 -30.24
N ASP A 332 -7.31 6.33 -30.36
CA ASP A 332 -8.36 5.84 -29.45
C ASP A 332 -8.66 4.36 -29.70
N GLU A 333 -8.60 3.89 -30.95
CA GLU A 333 -8.76 2.48 -31.30
C GLU A 333 -7.62 1.62 -30.72
N GLU A 334 -6.37 2.10 -30.83
CA GLU A 334 -5.23 1.46 -30.19
C GLU A 334 -5.38 1.45 -28.67
N GLU A 335 -5.85 2.54 -28.05
CA GLU A 335 -6.11 2.60 -26.61
C GLU A 335 -7.16 1.59 -26.14
N HIS A 336 -8.19 1.31 -26.96
CA HIS A 336 -9.21 0.30 -26.65
C HIS A 336 -8.76 -1.15 -26.91
N ASP A 337 -7.77 -1.40 -27.78
CA ASP A 337 -7.28 -2.76 -28.07
C ASP A 337 -6.31 -3.29 -27.00
N GLY A 338 -6.81 -4.16 -26.12
CA GLY A 338 -6.03 -4.86 -25.09
C GLY A 338 -6.36 -4.43 -23.65
N LEU A 339 -5.45 -4.69 -22.71
CA LEU A 339 -5.68 -4.34 -21.30
C LEU A 339 -5.48 -2.84 -21.06
N SER A 340 -6.38 -2.24 -20.27
CA SER A 340 -6.32 -0.85 -19.83
C SER A 340 -5.72 -0.73 -18.42
N GLY A 341 -5.10 0.42 -18.12
CA GLY A 341 -4.47 0.69 -16.82
C GLY A 341 -5.37 0.38 -15.60
N PRO A 342 -6.65 0.78 -15.56
CA PRO A 342 -7.56 0.44 -14.47
C PRO A 342 -7.77 -1.06 -14.27
N VAL A 343 -7.83 -1.86 -15.36
CA VAL A 343 -7.95 -3.33 -15.28
C VAL A 343 -6.65 -3.95 -14.73
N CYS A 344 -5.49 -3.39 -15.08
CA CYS A 344 -4.22 -3.79 -14.50
C CYS A 344 -4.15 -3.49 -12.98
N VAL A 345 -4.58 -2.30 -12.53
CA VAL A 345 -4.65 -1.96 -11.09
C VAL A 345 -5.57 -2.91 -10.34
N GLN A 346 -6.81 -3.13 -10.82
CA GLN A 346 -7.76 -4.05 -10.20
C GLN A 346 -7.21 -5.49 -10.14
N SER A 347 -6.53 -5.93 -11.19
CA SER A 347 -5.85 -7.23 -11.22
C SER A 347 -4.70 -7.31 -10.20
N ALA A 348 -3.92 -6.24 -10.03
CA ALA A 348 -2.85 -6.19 -9.02
C ALA A 348 -3.40 -6.32 -7.60
N LEU A 349 -4.47 -5.59 -7.28
CA LEU A 349 -5.15 -5.66 -5.98
C LEU A 349 -5.70 -7.06 -5.70
N GLN A 350 -6.36 -7.68 -6.69
CA GLN A 350 -6.82 -9.06 -6.59
C GLN A 350 -5.65 -10.04 -6.41
N GLN A 351 -4.54 -9.86 -7.12
CA GLN A 351 -3.35 -10.70 -6.95
C GLN A 351 -2.76 -10.61 -5.54
N VAL A 352 -2.67 -9.41 -4.93
CA VAL A 352 -2.22 -9.26 -3.52
C VAL A 352 -3.15 -9.97 -2.55
N TYR A 353 -4.46 -9.80 -2.72
CA TYR A 353 -5.45 -10.51 -1.92
C TYR A 353 -5.27 -12.03 -2.04
N MET A 354 -5.10 -12.55 -3.26
CA MET A 354 -4.85 -13.97 -3.50
C MET A 354 -3.56 -14.47 -2.85
N LEU A 355 -2.43 -13.75 -2.99
CA LEU A 355 -1.15 -14.12 -2.38
C LEU A 355 -1.29 -14.29 -0.86
N ARG A 356 -1.96 -13.33 -0.22
CA ARG A 356 -2.11 -13.27 1.24
C ARG A 356 -3.15 -14.23 1.81
N VAL A 357 -4.13 -14.64 1.00
CA VAL A 357 -5.19 -15.61 1.36
C VAL A 357 -4.79 -17.05 1.05
N ARG A 358 -3.97 -17.32 0.01
CA ARG A 358 -3.45 -18.67 -0.32
C ARG A 358 -2.69 -19.35 0.84
N GLN A 359 -2.11 -18.56 1.75
CA GLN A 359 -1.47 -19.06 2.97
C GLN A 359 -2.46 -19.55 4.04
N LYS A 360 -3.75 -19.21 3.92
CA LYS A 360 -4.73 -19.23 5.02
C LYS A 360 -6.03 -19.98 4.70
N SER A 361 -6.35 -20.23 3.43
CA SER A 361 -7.52 -21.05 3.04
C SER A 361 -7.32 -21.81 1.73
N LEU A 362 -8.01 -22.95 1.60
CA LEU A 362 -8.12 -23.72 0.36
C LEU A 362 -8.93 -22.92 -0.67
N GLN A 363 -8.42 -22.81 -1.89
CA GLN A 363 -9.11 -22.17 -3.02
C GLN A 363 -9.52 -23.23 -4.04
N PHE A 364 -10.68 -23.02 -4.68
CA PHE A 364 -11.20 -23.85 -5.77
C PHE A 364 -11.50 -22.94 -6.97
N SER A 365 -11.33 -23.46 -8.19
CA SER A 365 -11.64 -22.74 -9.42
C SER A 365 -12.48 -23.62 -10.33
N GLY A 366 -13.65 -23.16 -10.76
CA GLY A 366 -14.48 -23.92 -11.71
C GLY A 366 -13.78 -24.19 -13.06
N ALA A 367 -12.83 -23.33 -13.44
CA ALA A 367 -12.05 -23.47 -14.67
C ALA A 367 -10.82 -24.39 -14.54
N LYS A 368 -10.47 -24.83 -13.32
CA LYS A 368 -9.37 -25.78 -13.05
C LYS A 368 -9.86 -26.80 -12.04
N VAL A 369 -10.31 -27.96 -12.52
CA VAL A 369 -10.91 -29.05 -11.73
C VAL A 369 -9.85 -29.82 -10.93
N SER A 370 -9.19 -29.08 -10.06
CA SER A 370 -8.21 -29.50 -9.07
C SER A 370 -8.37 -28.56 -7.88
N PRO A 371 -8.49 -29.04 -6.63
CA PRO A 371 -8.35 -28.16 -5.49
C PRO A 371 -7.01 -27.43 -5.60
N VAL A 372 -6.96 -26.12 -5.38
CA VAL A 372 -5.71 -25.35 -5.36
C VAL A 372 -5.04 -25.61 -4.00
N VAL A 373 -4.53 -26.84 -3.86
CA VAL A 373 -3.65 -27.26 -2.77
C VAL A 373 -2.24 -26.75 -3.08
N THR A 374 -2.10 -25.41 -3.20
CA THR A 374 -0.85 -24.79 -2.78
C THR A 374 -0.65 -25.20 -1.33
N LYS A 375 0.38 -26.00 -1.06
CA LYS A 375 0.79 -26.30 0.32
C LYS A 375 0.89 -24.96 1.04
N ALA A 376 0.26 -24.82 2.21
CA ALA A 376 0.44 -23.61 3.00
C ALA A 376 1.95 -23.43 3.24
N PHE A 377 2.46 -22.22 2.98
CA PHE A 377 3.90 -21.97 3.00
C PHE A 377 4.49 -22.42 4.34
N ALA A 378 5.30 -23.48 4.30
CA ALA A 378 5.91 -24.06 5.47
C ALA A 378 7.05 -23.15 5.94
N LEU A 379 6.66 -22.08 6.65
CA LEU A 379 7.56 -21.15 7.33
C LEU A 379 8.68 -21.94 7.99
N ARG A 380 9.94 -21.60 7.67
CA ARG A 380 11.12 -22.30 8.18
C ARG A 380 11.05 -22.31 9.72
N PRO A 381 11.54 -23.36 10.40
CA PRO A 381 11.61 -23.39 11.87
C PRO A 381 12.53 -22.32 12.47
N ASP A 382 13.22 -21.53 11.64
CA ASP A 382 13.85 -20.28 12.03
C ASP A 382 12.81 -19.15 12.16
N GLU A 383 12.73 -18.59 13.37
CA GLU A 383 11.88 -17.45 13.69
C GLU A 383 12.35 -16.15 13.01
N VAL A 384 13.64 -16.01 12.68
CA VAL A 384 14.18 -14.79 12.06
C VAL A 384 13.70 -14.67 10.62
N HIS A 385 13.96 -15.67 9.75
CA HIS A 385 13.41 -15.71 8.39
C HIS A 385 11.88 -15.59 8.36
N THR A 386 11.19 -16.20 9.34
CA THR A 386 9.73 -16.10 9.47
C THR A 386 9.27 -14.66 9.74
N ASN A 387 9.90 -13.95 10.68
CA ASN A 387 9.58 -12.54 10.96
C ASN A 387 9.94 -11.63 9.77
N SER A 388 11.08 -11.86 9.10
CA SER A 388 11.47 -11.08 7.91
C SER A 388 10.44 -11.18 6.77
N PHE A 389 9.94 -12.38 6.48
CA PHE A 389 8.89 -12.58 5.48
C PHE A 389 7.58 -11.87 5.87
N ILE A 390 7.16 -11.98 7.14
CA ILE A 390 5.92 -11.36 7.63
C ILE A 390 6.00 -9.82 7.58
N ASN A 391 7.12 -9.23 8.00
CA ASN A 391 7.33 -7.79 7.91
C ASN A 391 7.29 -7.32 6.43
N ALA A 392 7.97 -8.04 5.53
CA ALA A 392 7.97 -7.73 4.10
C ALA A 392 6.59 -7.86 3.45
N GLU A 393 5.82 -8.91 3.75
CA GLU A 393 4.44 -9.06 3.26
C GLU A 393 3.55 -7.93 3.79
N ASN A 394 3.70 -7.54 5.06
CA ASN A 394 2.93 -6.46 5.64
C ASN A 394 3.22 -5.11 4.95
N ILE A 395 4.48 -4.84 4.57
CA ILE A 395 4.86 -3.67 3.77
C ILE A 395 4.26 -3.77 2.36
N ALA A 396 4.36 -4.91 1.68
CA ALA A 396 3.75 -5.10 0.35
C ALA A 396 2.22 -4.97 0.37
N HIS A 397 1.56 -5.35 1.46
CA HIS A 397 0.13 -5.13 1.67
C HIS A 397 -0.20 -3.66 1.97
N TRP A 398 0.66 -2.92 2.67
CA TRP A 398 0.50 -1.48 2.88
C TRP A 398 0.68 -0.69 1.58
N ALA A 399 1.59 -1.11 0.70
CA ALA A 399 1.69 -0.61 -0.67
C ALA A 399 0.37 -0.84 -1.44
N ALA A 400 -0.18 -2.05 -1.37
CA ALA A 400 -1.45 -2.37 -2.03
C ALA A 400 -2.65 -1.59 -1.46
N LEU A 401 -2.73 -1.38 -0.14
CA LEU A 401 -3.71 -0.49 0.48
C LEU A 401 -3.54 0.95 -0.01
N THR A 402 -2.31 1.42 -0.16
CA THR A 402 -2.02 2.76 -0.71
C THR A 402 -2.55 2.90 -2.13
N PHE A 403 -2.37 1.88 -2.97
CA PHE A 403 -2.90 1.84 -4.34
C PHE A 403 -4.43 1.84 -4.39
N ASP A 404 -5.07 0.97 -3.61
CA ASP A 404 -6.52 0.81 -3.51
C ASP A 404 -7.22 2.09 -3.01
N THR A 405 -6.70 2.68 -1.93
CA THR A 405 -7.19 3.95 -1.38
C THR A 405 -6.97 5.11 -2.35
N SER A 406 -5.85 5.16 -3.08
CA SER A 406 -5.61 6.20 -4.11
C SER A 406 -6.63 6.12 -5.25
N ALA A 407 -6.89 4.92 -5.78
CA ALA A 407 -7.87 4.72 -6.85
C ALA A 407 -9.31 4.98 -6.37
N SER A 408 -9.61 4.68 -5.11
CA SER A 408 -10.90 5.01 -4.48
C SER A 408 -11.09 6.52 -4.33
N LEU A 409 -10.05 7.26 -3.96
CA LEU A 409 -10.10 8.72 -3.83
C LEU A 409 -10.28 9.42 -5.18
N THR A 410 -9.43 9.11 -6.17
CA THR A 410 -9.34 9.91 -7.41
C THR A 410 -10.21 9.40 -8.54
N LEU A 411 -10.36 8.08 -8.70
CA LEU A 411 -11.19 7.46 -9.73
C LEU A 411 -12.58 7.08 -9.20
N SER A 412 -12.88 7.38 -7.94
CA SER A 412 -14.12 6.97 -7.25
C SER A 412 -14.37 5.46 -7.28
N SER A 413 -13.31 4.65 -7.43
CA SER A 413 -13.40 3.19 -7.46
C SER A 413 -13.94 2.64 -6.13
N ARG A 414 -14.68 1.52 -6.17
CA ARG A 414 -14.96 0.77 -4.93
C ARG A 414 -13.69 0.01 -4.50
N PRO A 415 -13.35 0.01 -3.20
CA PRO A 415 -12.12 -0.60 -2.72
C PRO A 415 -12.16 -2.14 -2.73
N VAL A 416 -10.98 -2.75 -2.82
CA VAL A 416 -10.79 -4.21 -2.91
C VAL A 416 -10.21 -4.80 -1.62
N LEU A 417 -9.40 -4.03 -0.89
CA LEU A 417 -8.59 -4.47 0.25
C LEU A 417 -9.05 -3.88 1.60
N TRP A 418 -9.95 -2.91 1.59
CA TRP A 418 -10.54 -2.28 2.78
C TRP A 418 -12.04 -2.04 2.60
N SER A 419 -12.76 -1.85 3.69
CA SER A 419 -14.23 -1.79 3.72
C SER A 419 -14.76 -0.39 3.44
N GLY A 420 -15.65 -0.25 2.44
CA GLY A 420 -16.37 1.00 2.14
C GLY A 420 -17.34 1.46 3.25
N LEU A 421 -18.30 2.30 2.87
CA LEU A 421 -19.18 3.08 3.77
C LEU A 421 -19.71 2.38 5.02
N PHE A 422 -20.11 1.10 4.94
CA PHE A 422 -20.71 0.38 6.06
C PHE A 422 -19.72 -0.44 6.92
N GLY A 423 -18.42 -0.37 6.62
CA GLY A 423 -17.38 -1.11 7.35
C GLY A 423 -16.08 -0.35 7.65
N TYR A 424 -15.89 0.87 7.13
CA TYR A 424 -14.62 1.60 7.16
C TYR A 424 -13.97 1.74 8.56
N GLU A 425 -14.78 1.82 9.61
CA GLU A 425 -14.34 1.93 11.02
C GLU A 425 -13.75 0.64 11.59
N ARG A 426 -14.13 -0.53 11.03
CA ARG A 426 -13.77 -1.86 11.56
C ARG A 426 -12.46 -2.41 10.99
N ASP A 427 -11.93 -1.77 9.96
CA ASP A 427 -10.70 -2.18 9.29
C ASP A 427 -9.45 -1.92 10.16
N ARG A 428 -8.90 -3.00 10.74
CA ARG A 428 -7.82 -2.96 11.74
C ARG A 428 -6.58 -2.14 11.35
N CYS A 429 -6.20 -2.09 10.07
CA CYS A 429 -5.02 -1.34 9.61
C CYS A 429 -5.14 0.18 9.83
N TRP A 430 -6.36 0.75 9.78
CA TRP A 430 -6.58 2.19 9.98
C TRP A 430 -6.71 2.56 11.45
N SER A 431 -7.19 1.62 12.27
CA SER A 431 -7.06 1.72 13.74
C SER A 431 -5.58 1.77 14.15
N LEU A 432 -4.72 0.95 13.54
CA LEU A 432 -3.26 1.04 13.74
C LEU A 432 -2.68 2.39 13.32
N VAL A 433 -3.11 3.00 12.20
CA VAL A 433 -2.66 4.37 11.82
C VAL A 433 -2.98 5.39 12.92
N LYS A 434 -4.20 5.37 13.48
CA LYS A 434 -4.56 6.24 14.61
C LYS A 434 -3.67 5.96 15.83
N SER A 435 -3.49 4.70 16.23
CA SER A 435 -2.61 4.35 17.36
C SER A 435 -1.14 4.76 17.16
N CYS A 436 -0.60 4.66 15.94
CA CYS A 436 0.74 5.12 15.62
C CYS A 436 0.84 6.66 15.71
N THR A 437 -0.23 7.37 15.32
CA THR A 437 -0.33 8.83 15.40
C THR A 437 -0.38 9.31 16.86
N ASP A 438 -1.21 8.68 17.69
CA ASP A 438 -1.32 9.01 19.11
C ASP A 438 -0.02 8.69 19.88
N HIS A 439 0.67 7.60 19.50
CA HIS A 439 2.00 7.27 20.01
C HIS A 439 3.06 8.29 19.56
N PHE A 440 3.08 8.66 18.28
CA PHE A 440 4.00 9.68 17.74
C PHE A 440 3.78 11.05 18.39
N HIS A 441 2.54 11.49 18.57
CA HIS A 441 2.19 12.70 19.32
C HIS A 441 2.71 12.62 20.77
N SER A 442 2.52 11.47 21.43
CA SER A 442 3.00 11.25 22.80
C SER A 442 4.53 11.25 22.94
N MET A 443 5.24 10.72 21.94
CA MET A 443 6.71 10.74 21.85
C MET A 443 7.21 12.18 21.66
N VAL A 444 6.70 12.92 20.66
CA VAL A 444 7.10 14.31 20.41
C VAL A 444 6.88 15.18 21.66
N GLN A 445 5.71 15.07 22.31
CA GLN A 445 5.38 15.85 23.51
C GLN A 445 6.28 15.57 24.73
N LYS A 446 6.86 14.37 24.84
CA LYS A 446 7.77 14.01 25.94
C LYS A 446 9.23 14.27 25.61
N ASP A 447 9.65 13.86 24.42
CA ASP A 447 11.06 13.60 24.12
C ASP A 447 11.67 14.69 23.23
N TRP A 448 10.86 15.55 22.59
CA TRP A 448 11.33 16.61 21.68
C TRP A 448 11.06 18.03 22.20
N HIS A 449 10.15 18.20 23.16
CA HIS A 449 9.85 19.51 23.77
C HIS A 449 10.75 19.83 24.97
N THR A 450 11.43 18.86 25.58
CA THR A 450 12.42 19.06 26.65
C THR A 450 13.69 19.76 26.19
N ASP A 451 14.14 19.43 24.99
CA ASP A 451 15.48 19.78 24.49
C ASP A 451 15.49 21.05 23.64
N GLY A 452 14.31 21.65 23.41
CA GLY A 452 14.08 22.62 22.34
C GLY A 452 13.84 21.93 21.00
N LEU A 453 12.76 22.32 20.32
CA LEU A 453 12.29 21.65 19.10
C LEU A 453 13.13 22.03 17.85
N GLU A 454 14.37 21.56 17.81
CA GLU A 454 15.18 21.57 16.59
C GLU A 454 14.80 20.41 15.65
N ILE A 455 14.37 20.75 14.43
CA ILE A 455 14.12 19.80 13.34
C ILE A 455 15.43 19.52 12.58
N SER A 456 16.02 18.35 12.82
CA SER A 456 17.12 17.78 12.03
C SER A 456 16.59 17.03 10.79
N GLU A 457 17.48 16.63 9.87
CA GLU A 457 17.14 15.81 8.69
C GLU A 457 16.41 14.51 9.05
N SER A 458 16.86 13.80 10.10
CA SER A 458 16.19 12.59 10.61
C SER A 458 14.80 12.90 11.18
N LYS A 459 14.68 13.92 12.05
CA LYS A 459 13.38 14.34 12.59
C LYS A 459 12.41 14.79 11.49
N ALA A 460 12.89 15.47 10.45
CA ALA A 460 12.09 15.87 9.29
C ALA A 460 11.57 14.65 8.51
N ASN A 461 12.44 13.69 8.16
CA ASN A 461 12.01 12.45 7.50
C ASN A 461 10.99 11.66 8.35
N MET A 462 11.20 11.59 9.67
CA MET A 462 10.28 10.92 10.59
C MET A 462 8.90 11.59 10.63
N VAL A 463 8.84 12.92 10.73
CA VAL A 463 7.60 13.71 10.66
C VAL A 463 6.88 13.48 9.34
N ILE A 464 7.60 13.58 8.21
CA ILE A 464 7.01 13.45 6.86
C ILE A 464 6.50 12.02 6.61
N ALA A 465 7.22 10.99 7.08
CA ALA A 465 6.79 9.61 6.99
C ALA A 465 5.53 9.33 7.85
N ALA A 466 5.52 9.73 9.12
CA ALA A 466 4.36 9.55 10.00
C ALA A 466 3.12 10.31 9.47
N ALA A 467 3.31 11.55 9.00
CA ALA A 467 2.25 12.32 8.35
C ALA A 467 1.79 11.69 7.02
N SER A 468 2.67 11.00 6.27
CA SER A 468 2.30 10.27 5.04
C SER A 468 1.37 9.08 5.31
N ALA A 469 1.54 8.39 6.44
CA ALA A 469 0.60 7.37 6.90
C ALA A 469 -0.78 7.98 7.21
N PHE A 470 -0.82 9.09 7.96
CA PHE A 470 -2.09 9.75 8.29
C PHE A 470 -2.78 10.37 7.06
N LYS A 471 -2.01 10.92 6.12
CA LYS A 471 -2.50 11.34 4.80
C LYS A 471 -3.25 10.22 4.09
N LEU A 472 -2.86 8.95 4.27
CA LEU A 472 -3.60 7.83 3.67
C LEU A 472 -4.93 7.55 4.40
N LEU A 473 -4.99 7.73 5.71
CA LEU A 473 -6.26 7.71 6.45
C LEU A 473 -7.21 8.82 5.97
N MET A 474 -6.71 10.04 5.74
CA MET A 474 -7.47 11.12 5.13
C MET A 474 -7.98 10.76 3.74
N TRP A 475 -7.14 10.16 2.88
CA TRP A 475 -7.54 9.70 1.55
C TRP A 475 -8.69 8.68 1.63
N LYS A 476 -8.62 7.72 2.57
CA LYS A 476 -9.70 6.76 2.80
C LYS A 476 -11.00 7.44 3.25
N LEU A 477 -10.94 8.29 4.27
CA LEU A 477 -12.14 8.95 4.81
C LEU A 477 -12.78 9.87 3.76
N SER A 478 -11.96 10.54 2.95
CA SER A 478 -12.40 11.33 1.79
C SER A 478 -13.08 10.46 0.72
N ALA A 479 -12.54 9.27 0.43
CA ALA A 479 -13.16 8.33 -0.50
C ALA A 479 -14.50 7.77 0.02
N VAL A 480 -14.59 7.44 1.31
CA VAL A 480 -15.83 7.00 1.97
C VAL A 480 -16.89 8.10 1.98
N PHE A 481 -16.48 9.35 2.21
CA PHE A 481 -17.39 10.49 2.13
C PHE A 481 -17.93 10.69 0.71
N ARG A 482 -17.05 10.65 -0.30
CA ARG A 482 -17.45 10.74 -1.72
C ARG A 482 -18.34 9.54 -2.14
N GLU A 483 -18.14 8.36 -1.58
CA GLU A 483 -19.06 7.21 -1.73
C GLU A 483 -20.45 7.50 -1.13
N ALA A 484 -20.52 8.04 0.10
CA ALA A 484 -21.79 8.40 0.75
C ALA A 484 -22.62 9.42 -0.05
N LEU A 485 -21.96 10.47 -0.56
CA LEU A 485 -22.59 11.52 -1.35
C LEU A 485 -23.02 11.04 -2.75
N ARG A 486 -22.21 10.19 -3.40
CA ARG A 486 -22.45 9.67 -4.76
C ARG A 486 -23.55 8.61 -4.78
N ASP A 487 -23.57 7.70 -3.82
CA ASP A 487 -24.56 6.62 -3.74
C ASP A 487 -25.89 7.08 -3.09
N GLY A 488 -25.99 8.37 -2.73
CA GLY A 488 -27.25 9.01 -2.35
C GLY A 488 -27.75 8.66 -0.95
N HIS A 489 -26.84 8.45 0.01
CA HIS A 489 -27.19 7.98 1.34
C HIS A 489 -27.84 9.05 2.23
N GLU A 490 -28.62 8.60 3.22
CA GLU A 490 -29.34 9.44 4.17
C GLU A 490 -28.43 10.41 4.94
N ASP A 491 -28.96 11.60 5.27
CA ASP A 491 -28.26 12.66 6.00
C ASP A 491 -27.57 12.17 7.28
N ALA A 492 -28.16 11.22 8.01
CA ALA A 492 -27.54 10.67 9.22
C ALA A 492 -26.22 9.92 8.92
N THR A 493 -26.15 9.21 7.80
CA THR A 493 -24.94 8.52 7.33
C THR A 493 -23.93 9.52 6.77
N VAL A 494 -24.38 10.48 5.97
CA VAL A 494 -23.52 11.53 5.38
C VAL A 494 -22.90 12.41 6.47
N ASN A 495 -23.68 12.86 7.45
CA ASN A 495 -23.19 13.64 8.58
C ASN A 495 -22.18 12.85 9.42
N LYS A 496 -22.43 11.56 9.72
CA LYS A 496 -21.48 10.72 10.46
C LYS A 496 -20.11 10.67 9.78
N VAL A 497 -20.07 10.48 8.47
CA VAL A 497 -18.81 10.44 7.73
C VAL A 497 -18.19 11.85 7.63
N CYS A 498 -19.00 12.90 7.56
CA CYS A 498 -18.53 14.28 7.63
C CYS A 498 -17.80 14.58 8.97
N GLU A 499 -18.34 14.14 10.11
CA GLU A 499 -17.61 14.23 11.40
C GLU A 499 -16.29 13.48 11.32
N ALA A 500 -16.30 12.24 10.81
CA ALA A 500 -15.09 11.42 10.75
C ALA A 500 -13.98 12.03 9.87
N VAL A 501 -14.32 12.86 8.87
CA VAL A 501 -13.35 13.66 8.09
C VAL A 501 -12.86 14.87 8.90
N ILE A 502 -13.76 15.60 9.58
CA ILE A 502 -13.42 16.77 10.41
C ILE A 502 -12.51 16.36 11.59
N ASP A 503 -12.88 15.33 12.34
CA ASP A 503 -12.08 14.71 13.41
C ASP A 503 -10.65 14.38 12.94
N ALA A 504 -10.52 13.89 11.71
CA ALA A 504 -9.24 13.48 11.14
C ALA A 504 -8.40 14.68 10.67
N VAL A 505 -9.03 15.73 10.13
CA VAL A 505 -8.35 17.03 9.89
C VAL A 505 -7.82 17.58 11.21
N ASP A 506 -8.63 17.57 12.28
CA ASP A 506 -8.20 18.08 13.59
C ASP A 506 -7.11 17.22 14.26
N GLN A 507 -7.18 15.88 14.13
CA GLN A 507 -6.11 14.99 14.62
C GLN A 507 -4.80 15.19 13.85
N PHE A 508 -4.85 15.40 12.52
CA PHE A 508 -3.66 15.74 11.72
C PHE A 508 -3.10 17.10 12.13
N ASN A 509 -3.97 18.11 12.25
CA ASN A 509 -3.60 19.47 12.61
C ASN A 509 -2.92 19.51 13.98
N ARG A 510 -3.50 18.85 14.98
CA ARG A 510 -2.93 18.73 16.33
C ARG A 510 -1.57 18.01 16.36
N THR A 511 -1.35 17.05 15.47
CA THR A 511 -0.16 16.17 15.53
C THR A 511 0.98 16.64 14.64
N TYR A 512 0.69 17.12 13.43
CA TYR A 512 1.68 17.30 12.37
C TYR A 512 1.84 18.73 11.87
N ARG A 513 0.82 19.61 11.97
CA ARG A 513 0.85 21.00 11.44
C ARG A 513 2.14 21.72 11.80
N ASP A 514 2.40 21.90 13.09
CA ASP A 514 3.50 22.73 13.56
C ASP A 514 4.87 22.07 13.33
N LEU A 515 4.91 20.74 13.22
CA LEU A 515 6.12 20.00 12.85
C LEU A 515 6.42 20.16 11.37
N LEU A 516 5.41 20.10 10.49
CA LEU A 516 5.54 20.33 9.05
C LEU A 516 5.87 21.79 8.72
N ASN A 517 5.28 22.75 9.44
CA ASN A 517 5.66 24.17 9.39
C ASN A 517 7.10 24.38 9.88
N SER A 518 7.58 23.59 10.85
CA SER A 518 8.97 23.65 11.32
C SER A 518 9.96 22.99 10.35
N CYS A 519 9.54 21.94 9.63
CA CYS A 519 10.27 21.41 8.48
C CYS A 519 10.38 22.47 7.37
N GLN A 520 9.28 23.16 7.05
CA GLN A 520 9.26 24.25 6.06
C GLN A 520 10.19 25.41 6.46
N ARG A 521 10.20 25.82 7.74
CA ARG A 521 11.10 26.87 8.24
C ARG A 521 12.60 26.50 8.17
N ARG A 522 12.94 25.21 8.19
CA ARG A 522 14.31 24.71 7.98
C ARG A 522 14.56 24.16 6.57
N ILE A 523 13.62 24.30 5.63
CA ILE A 523 13.59 23.55 4.37
C ILE A 523 14.89 23.67 3.57
N HIS A 524 15.53 24.85 3.53
CA HIS A 524 16.78 25.05 2.81
C HIS A 524 17.90 24.10 3.25
N PHE A 525 17.98 23.79 4.55
CA PHE A 525 18.98 22.90 5.16
C PHE A 525 18.69 21.40 4.98
N LEU A 526 17.48 21.03 4.53
CA LEU A 526 17.09 19.63 4.35
C LEU A 526 17.59 19.07 3.00
N SER A 527 17.72 17.75 2.88
CA SER A 527 18.13 17.11 1.62
C SER A 527 17.10 17.34 0.49
N GLN A 528 17.53 17.16 -0.77
CA GLN A 528 16.61 17.26 -1.92
C GLN A 528 15.51 16.18 -1.87
N GLU A 529 15.80 15.00 -1.33
CA GLU A 529 14.80 13.93 -1.15
C GLU A 529 13.74 14.34 -0.12
N THR A 530 14.17 14.92 1.01
CA THR A 530 13.26 15.41 2.05
C THR A 530 12.43 16.59 1.56
N LYS A 531 12.99 17.45 0.70
CA LYS A 531 12.25 18.51 -0.02
C LYS A 531 11.17 17.91 -0.95
N LEU A 532 11.49 16.87 -1.72
CA LEU A 532 10.53 16.17 -2.60
C LEU A 532 9.44 15.46 -1.78
N ARG A 533 9.81 14.74 -0.72
CA ARG A 533 8.87 14.05 0.19
C ARG A 533 7.91 15.02 0.88
N TRP A 534 8.43 16.17 1.36
CA TRP A 534 7.60 17.23 1.95
C TRP A 534 6.63 17.84 0.93
N TYR A 535 7.12 18.21 -0.26
CA TYR A 535 6.30 18.74 -1.35
C TYR A 535 5.14 17.79 -1.71
N VAL A 536 5.44 16.52 -1.97
CA VAL A 536 4.44 15.51 -2.33
C VAL A 536 3.44 15.29 -1.18
N LEU A 537 3.89 15.26 0.08
CA LEU A 537 3.00 15.14 1.24
C LEU A 537 2.00 16.31 1.31
N MET A 538 2.49 17.56 1.25
CA MET A 538 1.65 18.75 1.37
C MET A 538 0.64 18.83 0.21
N LEU A 539 1.09 18.60 -1.03
CA LEU A 539 0.22 18.51 -2.20
C LEU A 539 -0.89 17.46 -1.99
N HIS A 540 -0.50 16.24 -1.62
CA HIS A 540 -1.41 15.10 -1.48
C HIS A 540 -2.38 15.19 -0.30
N TYR A 541 -1.97 15.80 0.83
CA TYR A 541 -2.85 15.99 1.98
C TYR A 541 -3.94 17.02 1.66
N HIS A 542 -3.56 18.23 1.25
CA HIS A 542 -4.52 19.31 1.00
C HIS A 542 -5.41 19.03 -0.23
N LEU A 543 -4.90 18.34 -1.26
CA LEU A 543 -5.74 17.84 -2.36
C LEU A 543 -6.91 16.98 -1.87
N SER A 544 -6.71 16.12 -0.86
CA SER A 544 -7.81 15.27 -0.34
C SER A 544 -8.88 16.08 0.39
N VAL A 545 -8.50 17.13 1.12
CA VAL A 545 -9.43 18.08 1.74
C VAL A 545 -10.22 18.85 0.68
N LEU A 546 -9.57 19.29 -0.41
CA LEU A 546 -10.28 19.98 -1.49
C LEU A 546 -11.26 19.04 -2.23
N LEU A 547 -10.88 17.78 -2.49
CA LEU A 547 -11.76 16.76 -3.08
C LEU A 547 -12.99 16.43 -2.22
N VAL A 548 -12.90 16.58 -0.89
CA VAL A 548 -14.06 16.52 0.03
C VAL A 548 -14.95 17.74 -0.17
N THR A 549 -14.36 18.94 -0.27
CA THR A 549 -15.14 20.19 -0.34
C THR A 549 -15.81 20.41 -1.70
N ASP A 550 -15.18 20.01 -2.80
CA ASP A 550 -15.75 20.05 -4.17
C ASP A 550 -16.99 19.15 -4.27
N ALA A 551 -16.96 17.98 -3.62
CA ALA A 551 -18.08 17.04 -3.60
C ALA A 551 -19.33 17.57 -2.89
N VAL A 552 -19.22 18.62 -2.05
CA VAL A 552 -20.36 19.25 -1.36
C VAL A 552 -20.79 20.60 -1.96
N GLU A 553 -20.17 21.07 -3.06
CA GLU A 553 -20.63 22.30 -3.74
C GLU A 553 -21.91 22.07 -4.59
N THR A 554 -22.46 20.86 -4.61
CA THR A 554 -23.77 20.60 -5.23
C THR A 554 -24.92 21.13 -4.35
N PRO A 555 -26.06 21.59 -4.91
CA PRO A 555 -27.17 22.15 -4.13
C PRO A 555 -27.77 21.19 -3.09
N GLN A 556 -27.60 19.88 -3.25
CA GLN A 556 -28.06 18.86 -2.30
C GLN A 556 -27.22 18.84 -1.01
N TRP A 557 -25.92 19.05 -1.13
CA TRP A 557 -24.95 18.84 -0.04
C TRP A 557 -24.34 20.15 0.51
N GLN A 558 -24.68 21.29 -0.08
CA GLN A 558 -24.16 22.62 0.26
C GLN A 558 -24.31 22.98 1.75
N TYR A 559 -25.27 22.39 2.48
CA TYR A 559 -25.45 22.59 3.92
C TYR A 559 -24.26 22.09 4.78
N LEU A 560 -23.41 21.20 4.24
CA LEU A 560 -22.21 20.70 4.89
C LEU A 560 -21.01 21.66 4.76
N LEU A 561 -20.99 22.48 3.69
CA LEU A 561 -19.86 23.35 3.36
C LEU A 561 -19.43 24.31 4.50
N PRO A 562 -20.33 24.94 5.28
CA PRO A 562 -19.93 25.82 6.39
C PRO A 562 -19.08 25.13 7.46
N ARG A 563 -19.22 23.81 7.64
CA ARG A 563 -18.43 23.02 8.61
C ARG A 563 -17.04 22.67 8.08
N LEU A 564 -16.93 22.50 6.77
CA LEU A 564 -15.69 22.16 6.07
C LEU A 564 -14.87 23.42 5.68
N LEU A 565 -15.48 24.60 5.73
CA LEU A 565 -14.88 25.87 5.31
C LEU A 565 -13.52 26.18 5.97
N PRO A 566 -13.30 25.98 7.29
CA PRO A 566 -11.98 26.25 7.90
C PRO A 566 -10.87 25.38 7.29
N ALA A 567 -11.16 24.09 7.10
CA ALA A 567 -10.24 23.15 6.47
C ALA A 567 -10.01 23.46 4.98
N ARG A 568 -11.05 23.95 4.28
CA ARG A 568 -10.96 24.36 2.88
C ARG A 568 -10.05 25.57 2.68
N THR A 569 -10.29 26.66 3.41
CA THR A 569 -9.50 27.90 3.29
C THR A 569 -8.02 27.66 3.56
N GLU A 570 -7.71 26.80 4.54
CA GLU A 570 -6.34 26.34 4.75
C GLU A 570 -5.81 25.53 3.56
N ALA A 571 -6.56 24.53 3.10
CA ALA A 571 -6.13 23.67 2.01
C ALA A 571 -5.92 24.44 0.70
N GLU A 572 -6.74 25.45 0.40
CA GLU A 572 -6.58 26.36 -0.73
C GLU A 572 -5.23 27.13 -0.62
N SER A 573 -4.90 27.66 0.57
CA SER A 573 -3.65 28.38 0.84
C SER A 573 -2.39 27.49 0.82
N SER A 574 -2.43 26.36 1.52
CA SER A 574 -1.30 25.43 1.64
C SER A 574 -1.02 24.67 0.35
N LEU A 575 -2.04 24.36 -0.45
CA LEU A 575 -1.87 23.72 -1.77
C LEU A 575 -1.23 24.67 -2.77
N LEU A 576 -1.64 25.94 -2.80
CA LEU A 576 -0.96 26.99 -3.59
C LEU A 576 0.51 27.13 -3.17
N THR A 577 0.77 27.13 -1.86
CA THR A 577 2.14 27.20 -1.31
C THR A 577 2.98 25.98 -1.75
N ALA A 578 2.41 24.77 -1.74
CA ALA A 578 3.08 23.57 -2.23
C ALA A 578 3.37 23.62 -3.74
N LEU A 579 2.43 24.11 -4.56
CA LEU A 579 2.61 24.28 -6.01
C LEU A 579 3.72 25.30 -6.33
N ALA A 580 3.75 26.45 -5.64
CA ALA A 580 4.81 27.44 -5.77
C ALA A 580 6.18 26.86 -5.36
N PHE A 581 6.26 26.23 -4.19
CA PHE A 581 7.47 25.56 -3.70
C PHE A 581 7.99 24.49 -4.69
N GLY A 582 7.08 23.72 -5.30
CA GLY A 582 7.42 22.69 -6.29
C GLY A 582 7.90 23.25 -7.64
N LEU A 583 7.53 24.49 -7.99
CA LEU A 583 8.00 25.22 -9.17
C LEU A 583 9.33 25.95 -8.96
N GLU A 584 9.68 26.26 -7.71
CA GLU A 584 10.83 27.10 -7.35
C GLU A 584 12.00 26.31 -6.75
N THR A 585 11.71 25.17 -6.13
CA THR A 585 12.74 24.25 -5.60
C THR A 585 13.20 23.29 -6.68
N THR A 586 14.51 23.22 -6.91
CA THR A 586 15.13 22.30 -7.87
C THR A 586 15.59 20.99 -7.23
N TYR A 587 15.63 19.94 -8.04
CA TYR A 587 16.10 18.59 -7.73
C TYR A 587 17.12 18.15 -8.78
N ALA A 588 18.21 17.53 -8.36
CA ALA A 588 19.28 17.05 -9.22
C ALA A 588 19.26 15.52 -9.36
N ILE A 589 19.28 15.03 -10.60
CA ILE A 589 19.37 13.61 -10.95
C ILE A 589 20.66 13.44 -11.78
N ALA A 590 21.48 12.44 -11.45
CA ALA A 590 22.72 12.13 -12.17
C ALA A 590 22.82 10.65 -12.52
N LEU A 591 23.52 10.32 -13.61
CA LEU A 591 23.66 8.95 -14.13
C LEU A 591 24.68 8.07 -13.38
N ASN A 592 25.67 8.67 -12.71
CA ASN A 592 26.90 7.97 -12.27
C ASN A 592 27.14 8.03 -10.73
N ASP A 593 26.09 8.16 -9.91
CA ASP A 593 26.26 8.33 -8.44
C ASP A 593 26.54 7.00 -7.67
N GLU A 594 26.55 5.83 -8.33
CA GLU A 594 26.84 4.53 -7.68
C GLU A 594 27.99 3.72 -8.32
N VAL A 595 28.73 3.03 -7.43
CA VAL A 595 29.92 2.18 -7.63
C VAL A 595 31.23 2.93 -7.97
N GLY A 596 32.11 3.02 -6.97
CA GLY A 596 33.44 3.62 -7.09
C GLY A 596 34.43 2.75 -7.88
N GLN A 597 34.41 2.87 -9.20
CA GLN A 597 35.49 2.38 -10.07
C GLN A 597 36.52 3.50 -10.30
N LEU A 598 37.81 3.18 -10.15
CA LEU A 598 38.89 4.14 -10.38
C LEU A 598 39.03 4.47 -11.88
N GLY A 599 38.87 5.75 -12.22
CA GLY A 599 39.46 6.33 -13.43
C GLY A 599 38.63 6.23 -14.71
N THR A 600 37.81 7.25 -14.96
CA THR A 600 37.89 8.04 -16.21
C THR A 600 37.14 9.35 -16.05
N ASN A 601 37.64 10.43 -16.66
CA ASN A 601 37.09 11.78 -16.52
C ASN A 601 35.82 12.00 -17.36
N SER A 602 34.82 11.13 -17.21
CA SER A 602 33.47 11.44 -17.69
C SER A 602 32.84 12.47 -16.76
N SER A 603 32.46 13.62 -17.30
CA SER A 603 31.64 14.59 -16.57
C SER A 603 30.28 13.94 -16.30
N ALA A 604 29.97 13.64 -15.04
CA ALA A 604 28.71 12.99 -14.67
C ALA A 604 27.51 13.84 -15.17
N GLU A 605 26.77 13.30 -16.13
CA GLU A 605 25.62 13.97 -16.71
C GLU A 605 24.57 14.19 -15.62
N ARG A 606 24.12 15.45 -15.48
CA ARG A 606 23.24 15.89 -14.39
C ARG A 606 22.08 16.71 -14.93
N LEU A 607 20.88 16.14 -14.80
CA LEU A 607 19.62 16.85 -14.95
C LEU A 607 19.34 17.66 -13.67
N THR A 608 18.90 18.91 -13.81
CA THR A 608 18.42 19.72 -12.67
C THR A 608 17.12 20.41 -13.06
N VAL A 609 16.04 20.09 -12.37
CA VAL A 609 14.66 20.49 -12.72
C VAL A 609 13.83 20.81 -11.47
N PRO A 610 12.76 21.63 -11.55
CA PRO A 610 11.82 21.83 -10.45
C PRO A 610 11.18 20.53 -9.96
N LEU A 611 10.88 20.42 -8.66
CA LEU A 611 10.24 19.23 -8.06
C LEU A 611 8.94 18.83 -8.77
N LEU A 612 8.13 19.80 -9.20
CA LEU A 612 6.83 19.56 -9.82
C LEU A 612 6.93 18.96 -11.24
N VAL A 613 8.06 19.16 -11.93
CA VAL A 613 8.33 18.53 -13.25
C VAL A 613 8.50 17.01 -13.11
N ILE A 614 9.06 16.57 -11.98
CA ILE A 614 9.32 15.16 -11.64
C ILE A 614 8.23 14.57 -10.74
N ASP A 615 7.05 15.18 -10.67
CA ASP A 615 5.95 14.65 -9.84
C ASP A 615 5.52 13.24 -10.34
N PRO A 616 5.57 12.19 -9.51
CA PRO A 616 5.18 10.83 -9.91
C PRO A 616 3.67 10.67 -10.16
N TYR A 617 2.84 11.62 -9.70
CA TYR A 617 1.39 11.64 -9.85
C TYR A 617 0.92 12.93 -10.55
N PRO A 618 1.25 13.16 -11.84
CA PRO A 618 0.89 14.40 -12.55
C PRO A 618 -0.62 14.66 -12.62
N HIS A 619 -1.46 13.62 -12.47
CA HIS A 619 -2.91 13.77 -12.36
C HIS A 619 -3.37 14.38 -11.03
N HIS A 620 -2.62 14.21 -9.93
CA HIS A 620 -2.85 14.93 -8.69
C HIS A 620 -2.52 16.43 -8.83
N VAL A 621 -1.44 16.77 -9.56
CA VAL A 621 -1.10 18.17 -9.87
C VAL A 621 -2.18 18.83 -10.74
N LEU A 622 -2.69 18.13 -11.76
CA LEU A 622 -3.81 18.63 -12.57
C LEU A 622 -5.10 18.84 -11.75
N ALA A 623 -5.46 17.86 -10.90
CA ALA A 623 -6.63 17.99 -10.02
C ALA A 623 -6.46 19.13 -9.00
N ALA A 624 -5.26 19.29 -8.43
CA ALA A 624 -4.93 20.38 -7.53
C ALA A 624 -5.09 21.75 -8.22
N VAL A 625 -4.58 21.90 -9.45
CA VAL A 625 -4.74 23.15 -10.21
C VAL A 625 -6.21 23.44 -10.53
N GLU A 626 -6.98 22.45 -10.99
CA GLU A 626 -8.40 22.64 -11.33
C GLU A 626 -9.23 23.06 -10.10
N LEU A 627 -9.03 22.41 -8.95
CA LEU A 627 -9.70 22.78 -7.70
C LEU A 627 -9.30 24.19 -7.22
N MET A 628 -8.03 24.58 -7.40
CA MET A 628 -7.56 25.94 -7.13
C MET A 628 -8.11 26.98 -8.11
N ARG A 629 -8.34 26.63 -9.39
CA ARG A 629 -9.03 27.55 -10.32
C ARG A 629 -10.44 27.85 -9.85
N ARG A 630 -11.20 26.82 -9.46
CA ARG A 630 -12.55 26.99 -8.88
C ARG A 630 -12.51 27.85 -7.62
N ALA A 631 -11.51 27.68 -6.75
CA ALA A 631 -11.30 28.55 -5.59
C ALA A 631 -11.18 30.03 -5.97
N ILE A 632 -10.28 30.32 -6.92
CA ILE A 632 -10.02 31.67 -7.42
C ILE A 632 -11.26 32.26 -8.09
N ASP A 633 -11.95 31.50 -8.94
CA ASP A 633 -13.17 31.96 -9.62
C ASP A 633 -14.29 32.31 -8.61
N ARG A 634 -14.42 31.53 -7.51
CA ARG A 634 -15.32 31.82 -6.38
C ARG A 634 -14.91 33.11 -5.65
N ASP A 635 -13.63 33.30 -5.34
CA ASP A 635 -13.11 34.49 -4.65
C ASP A 635 -13.19 35.78 -5.50
N VAL A 636 -12.95 35.67 -6.81
CA VAL A 636 -13.13 36.78 -7.76
C VAL A 636 -14.61 37.15 -7.87
N ALA A 637 -15.52 36.17 -7.92
CA ALA A 637 -16.96 36.43 -7.91
C ALA A 637 -17.46 37.03 -6.57
N ALA A 638 -16.82 36.68 -5.46
CA ALA A 638 -17.10 37.26 -4.13
C ALA A 638 -16.45 38.64 -3.91
N GLY A 639 -15.55 39.07 -4.79
CA GLY A 639 -14.79 40.33 -4.65
C GLY A 639 -13.74 40.32 -3.53
N THR A 640 -13.38 39.13 -3.02
CA THR A 640 -12.37 38.97 -1.94
C THR A 640 -10.93 39.08 -2.46
N LEU A 641 -10.71 38.80 -3.75
CA LEU A 641 -9.38 38.74 -4.36
C LEU A 641 -9.04 39.98 -5.18
N THR A 642 -7.87 40.59 -4.93
CA THR A 642 -7.39 41.73 -5.72
C THR A 642 -6.97 41.31 -7.14
N ALA A 643 -7.04 42.23 -8.11
CA ALA A 643 -6.67 41.94 -9.50
C ALA A 643 -5.20 41.49 -9.68
N ASP A 644 -4.28 41.97 -8.84
CA ASP A 644 -2.88 41.57 -8.88
C ASP A 644 -2.63 40.24 -8.15
N SER A 645 -3.33 40.00 -7.03
CA SER A 645 -3.38 38.66 -6.39
C SER A 645 -3.89 37.61 -7.38
N HIS A 646 -5.01 37.89 -8.05
CA HIS A 646 -5.61 37.05 -9.08
C HIS A 646 -4.62 36.72 -10.21
N ARG A 647 -3.95 37.73 -10.77
CA ARG A 647 -2.93 37.53 -11.82
C ARG A 647 -1.75 36.69 -11.33
N SER A 648 -1.29 36.91 -10.10
CA SER A 648 -0.18 36.17 -9.49
C SER A 648 -0.51 34.69 -9.31
N ILE A 649 -1.68 34.39 -8.73
CA ILE A 649 -2.09 33.00 -8.46
C ILE A 649 -2.33 32.25 -9.78
N LEU A 650 -3.03 32.85 -10.75
CA LEU A 650 -3.21 32.25 -12.07
C LEU A 650 -1.86 32.00 -12.79
N SER A 651 -0.87 32.89 -12.63
CA SER A 651 0.48 32.67 -13.17
C SER A 651 1.13 31.41 -12.58
N THR A 652 1.04 31.21 -11.25
CA THR A 652 1.53 30.00 -10.58
C THR A 652 0.80 28.73 -11.04
N LEU A 653 -0.54 28.76 -11.13
CA LEU A 653 -1.31 27.63 -11.63
C LEU A 653 -1.00 27.28 -13.10
N HIS A 654 -0.85 28.30 -13.95
CA HIS A 654 -0.45 28.11 -15.34
C HIS A 654 0.97 27.54 -15.44
N ARG A 655 1.94 28.07 -14.68
CA ARG A 655 3.31 27.51 -14.60
C ARG A 655 3.31 26.04 -14.16
N ALA A 656 2.46 25.66 -13.20
CA ALA A 656 2.31 24.27 -12.76
C ALA A 656 1.86 23.37 -13.91
N VAL A 657 0.76 23.71 -14.60
CA VAL A 657 0.28 22.91 -15.76
C VAL A 657 1.31 22.88 -16.89
N GLN A 658 1.96 24.00 -17.21
CA GLN A 658 2.93 24.07 -18.30
C GLN A 658 4.26 23.35 -18.03
N SER A 659 4.60 23.06 -16.77
CA SER A 659 5.84 22.33 -16.43
C SER A 659 5.65 20.81 -16.36
N LEU A 660 4.41 20.30 -16.44
CA LEU A 660 4.15 18.85 -16.48
C LEU A 660 4.60 18.20 -17.81
N PRO A 661 5.01 16.91 -17.80
CA PRO A 661 5.55 16.24 -18.99
C PRO A 661 4.57 16.10 -20.17
N GLU A 662 4.98 16.61 -21.34
CA GLU A 662 4.16 16.68 -22.56
C GLU A 662 3.98 15.36 -23.31
N SER A 663 4.72 14.33 -22.89
CA SER A 663 4.60 12.99 -23.43
C SER A 663 3.22 12.37 -23.22
N SER A 664 2.44 12.83 -22.23
CA SER A 664 1.12 12.31 -21.88
C SER A 664 -0.02 12.95 -22.67
N LYS A 665 -0.89 12.11 -23.26
CA LYS A 665 -2.12 12.48 -23.96
C LYS A 665 -3.04 13.38 -23.10
N SER A 666 -3.22 13.05 -21.83
CA SER A 666 -4.07 13.82 -20.91
C SER A 666 -3.43 15.12 -20.41
N VAL A 667 -2.11 15.14 -20.17
CA VAL A 667 -1.40 16.38 -19.83
C VAL A 667 -1.42 17.35 -21.01
N GLN A 668 -1.23 16.88 -22.24
CA GLN A 668 -1.30 17.74 -23.42
C GLN A 668 -2.71 18.32 -23.63
N ALA A 669 -3.77 17.55 -23.33
CA ALA A 669 -5.14 18.07 -23.35
C ALA A 669 -5.34 19.19 -22.30
N ALA A 670 -4.92 18.95 -21.05
CA ALA A 670 -5.00 19.94 -19.98
C ALA A 670 -4.18 21.21 -20.25
N LYS A 671 -2.99 21.09 -20.87
CA LYS A 671 -2.21 22.26 -21.33
C LYS A 671 -2.96 23.10 -22.36
N LYS A 672 -3.63 22.46 -23.34
CA LYS A 672 -4.44 23.16 -24.35
C LYS A 672 -5.63 23.89 -23.73
N GLU A 673 -6.32 23.24 -22.80
CA GLU A 673 -7.43 23.86 -22.06
C GLU A 673 -6.99 25.03 -21.16
N ALA A 674 -5.85 24.88 -20.47
CA ALA A 674 -5.25 25.96 -19.67
C ALA A 674 -4.81 27.16 -20.54
N LEU A 675 -4.45 26.94 -21.80
CA LEU A 675 -4.15 27.98 -22.80
C LEU A 675 -5.41 28.56 -23.49
N GLY A 676 -6.61 28.14 -23.10
CA GLY A 676 -7.86 28.58 -23.71
C GLY A 676 -8.12 28.02 -25.12
N GLN A 677 -7.32 27.05 -25.58
CA GLN A 677 -7.47 26.40 -26.89
C GLN A 677 -8.60 25.35 -26.87
N LYS A 678 -9.84 25.82 -26.73
CA LYS A 678 -11.03 24.96 -26.83
C LYS A 678 -11.24 24.46 -28.26
N ASN A 679 -10.77 23.25 -28.54
CA ASN A 679 -11.32 22.45 -29.63
C ASN A 679 -12.79 22.16 -29.32
N HIS A 680 -13.72 22.78 -30.06
CA HIS A 680 -15.16 22.72 -29.79
C HIS A 680 -15.84 21.36 -30.07
N ASN A 681 -15.07 20.30 -30.33
CA ASN A 681 -15.54 18.99 -30.80
C ASN A 681 -15.23 17.86 -29.80
N ALA A 682 -15.89 17.88 -28.64
CA ALA A 682 -16.11 16.70 -27.81
C ALA A 682 -17.42 16.88 -27.02
N PRO A 683 -18.35 15.92 -27.01
CA PRO A 683 -19.57 16.03 -26.23
C PRO A 683 -19.28 15.83 -24.74
N THR A 684 -19.80 16.73 -23.90
CA THR A 684 -19.92 16.50 -22.45
C THR A 684 -20.77 15.25 -22.20
N ARG A 685 -20.37 14.44 -21.22
CA ARG A 685 -21.00 13.17 -20.87
C ARG A 685 -21.18 13.04 -19.36
#